data_AF-A0A7V7ZCU8-F1
#
_entry.id   AF-A0A7V7ZCU8-F1
#
_cell.length_a   1.000
_cell.length_b   1.000
_cell.length_c   1.000
_cell.angle_alpha   90.00
_cell.angle_beta   90.00
_cell.angle_gamma   90.00
#
_symmetry.space_group_name_H-M   'P 1'
#
loop_
_entity.id
_entity.type
_entity.pdbx_description
1 polymer ?
#
loop_
_entity_poly.entity_id
_entity_poly.type
_entity_poly.pdbx_seq_one_letter_code
_entity_poly.pdbx_strand_id
1 'polypeptide(L)'
;MPAISSPPPLNLTSCDQEPIRIPGSIQPHGFLLALRQDAPDVIVQASDNLAALTGVALEQALGQGLPVVLGVAAAQLQAELAANVIGAQPSYMGTLRTPNGRHFDVLAHTHDQLLLLEFEAVARVAPPDFRHLYPKVGNFLLKINDLQDIVEMSDLAAQQLRDVTGFGRVMVYQFDRDGHGLVLAESRAPGYSSYLGQRFPASDIPRQARELYRLNRIRLIQDAHYAPARLVPPINPATGAPNDLTYAALRSVSPIHLQYMRNMGTLASMSVSLMVKGQLWGLISCHNETPLPVAFEQRAVCEQLGQILGLCIETRTDAAELQFRLEVRRTMVSLLAGLSQQADFADSLRGVFPQLLRFARASGAAIVADNRVLRHGDTPDEGEIHELVQWLAESGQQDVFHTDQLKSLHAPAARYTRNASGLLAISISRIHPHYLLWFRPEVVHTIDWAGQPQAKDGPGQLTPRLSFDTWRETIHGTSAPWHDGEIELATEFRSALLGIVLERAEQMAELAEELGRANKELEAFSYSVSHDLRAPLRHIVGFSDLLLETAGTEDQEKRRRFLKNIKDSARLAGKLVDDLLSFSQMGRAALHPTRVDMAELVRGCIQKLGLDIRDRRIEWDIGKLPIVRADPTFVQLALYNLLANAVKFTGGREVATIAVSATEDENETVFHIADNGAGFNMDYVHKLFGVFQRLHRMEDFPGTGIGLANVRRIVERHGGRVWAQSTLGEGATFSFSLPKNIAIE
;
A
#
# COMPACT_ATOMS: atom_id res chain seq x y z
N MET A 1 -62.25 21.97 -39.24
CA MET A 1 -60.80 22.03 -39.43
C MET A 1 -60.23 23.28 -38.77
N PRO A 2 -59.58 23.18 -37.61
CA PRO A 2 -58.55 24.12 -37.19
C PRO A 2 -57.16 23.57 -37.54
N ALA A 3 -56.25 24.47 -37.87
CA ALA A 3 -54.90 24.16 -38.33
C ALA A 3 -54.11 23.35 -37.28
N ILE A 4 -53.51 22.25 -37.73
CA ILE A 4 -52.53 21.45 -37.00
C ILE A 4 -51.33 22.38 -36.71
N SER A 5 -51.13 22.78 -35.45
CA SER A 5 -49.90 23.45 -35.07
C SER A 5 -48.76 22.43 -35.16
N SER A 6 -47.83 22.69 -36.08
CA SER A 6 -46.52 22.05 -36.08
C SER A 6 -45.86 22.27 -34.71
N PRO A 7 -45.20 21.25 -34.12
CA PRO A 7 -44.51 21.42 -32.85
C PRO A 7 -43.46 22.54 -32.97
N PRO A 8 -43.14 23.23 -31.86
CA PRO A 8 -42.05 24.20 -31.87
C PRO A 8 -40.77 23.52 -32.38
N PRO A 9 -39.93 24.21 -33.16
CA PRO A 9 -38.66 23.64 -33.61
C PRO A 9 -37.84 23.23 -32.38
N LEU A 10 -37.44 21.95 -32.35
CA LEU A 10 -36.57 21.42 -31.31
C LEU A 10 -35.32 22.31 -31.22
N ASN A 11 -35.05 22.85 -30.03
CA ASN A 11 -33.85 23.63 -29.77
C ASN A 11 -32.68 22.64 -29.60
N LEU A 12 -31.99 22.34 -30.71
CA LEU A 12 -31.01 21.26 -30.87
C LEU A 12 -29.58 21.72 -30.54
N THR A 13 -29.36 22.38 -29.41
CA THR A 13 -28.05 22.95 -29.06
C THR A 13 -27.11 21.98 -28.31
N SER A 14 -27.60 20.83 -27.82
CA SER A 14 -26.76 19.78 -27.19
C SER A 14 -27.39 18.37 -27.29
N CYS A 15 -26.62 17.35 -27.68
CA CYS A 15 -27.05 15.94 -27.70
C CYS A 15 -27.55 15.44 -26.34
N ASP A 16 -27.15 16.08 -25.24
CA ASP A 16 -27.51 15.69 -23.87
C ASP A 16 -28.86 16.27 -23.42
N GLN A 17 -29.49 17.14 -24.21
CA GLN A 17 -30.77 17.78 -23.90
C GLN A 17 -31.96 17.21 -24.69
N GLU A 18 -31.73 16.34 -25.68
CA GLU A 18 -32.83 15.71 -26.41
C GLU A 18 -33.59 14.76 -25.48
N PRO A 19 -34.91 14.92 -25.31
CA PRO A 19 -35.65 14.15 -24.32
C PRO A 19 -36.01 12.75 -24.83
N ILE A 20 -35.02 11.87 -24.97
CA ILE A 20 -35.13 10.52 -25.57
C ILE A 20 -36.00 9.54 -24.76
N ARG A 21 -36.32 9.88 -23.50
CA ARG A 21 -37.21 9.12 -22.61
C ARG A 21 -38.69 9.43 -22.87
N ILE A 22 -39.01 10.64 -23.32
CA ILE A 22 -40.38 11.14 -23.49
C ILE A 22 -40.70 11.49 -24.97
N PRO A 23 -40.45 10.59 -25.95
CA PRO A 23 -40.61 10.95 -27.37
C PRO A 23 -42.06 11.16 -27.83
N GLY A 24 -43.05 10.91 -26.96
CA GLY A 24 -44.48 11.04 -27.27
C GLY A 24 -44.97 10.09 -28.38
N SER A 25 -44.17 9.10 -28.75
CA SER A 25 -44.42 8.21 -29.88
C SER A 25 -43.73 6.85 -29.70
N ILE A 26 -44.20 5.87 -30.46
CA ILE A 26 -43.70 4.50 -30.53
C ILE A 26 -43.29 4.12 -31.96
N GLN A 27 -42.56 3.02 -32.09
CA GLN A 27 -42.29 2.35 -33.37
C GLN A 27 -43.58 1.68 -33.88
N PRO A 28 -43.88 1.76 -35.19
CA PRO A 28 -45.21 1.41 -35.72
C PRO A 28 -45.45 -0.09 -35.95
N HIS A 29 -44.48 -0.95 -35.66
CA HIS A 29 -44.62 -2.41 -35.78
C HIS A 29 -45.53 -3.02 -34.69
N GLY A 30 -45.95 -2.20 -33.73
CA GLY A 30 -46.96 -2.53 -32.72
C GLY A 30 -47.83 -1.33 -32.39
N PHE A 31 -48.79 -1.52 -31.48
CA PHE A 31 -49.55 -0.43 -30.87
C PHE A 31 -49.41 -0.45 -29.35
N LEU A 32 -49.66 0.70 -28.72
CA LEU A 32 -49.63 0.85 -27.27
C LEU A 32 -51.01 1.27 -26.77
N LEU A 33 -51.47 0.64 -25.68
CA LEU A 33 -52.60 1.08 -24.88
C LEU A 33 -52.11 1.42 -23.48
N ALA A 34 -52.50 2.57 -22.95
CA ALA A 34 -52.24 2.95 -21.57
C ALA A 34 -53.54 2.96 -20.78
N LEU A 35 -53.50 2.34 -19.60
CA LEU A 35 -54.61 2.29 -18.66
C LEU A 35 -54.16 2.90 -17.34
N ARG A 36 -55.10 3.42 -16.55
CA ARG A 36 -54.76 3.91 -15.21
C ARG A 36 -54.44 2.76 -14.28
N GLN A 37 -53.39 2.88 -13.48
CA GLN A 37 -53.01 1.80 -12.55
C GLN A 37 -54.06 1.57 -11.45
N ASP A 38 -54.75 2.63 -11.01
CA ASP A 38 -55.82 2.57 -10.01
C ASP A 38 -57.20 2.17 -10.60
N ALA A 39 -57.31 2.18 -11.93
CA ALA A 39 -58.49 1.74 -12.67
C ALA A 39 -58.05 1.03 -13.97
N PRO A 40 -57.48 -0.18 -13.87
CA PRO A 40 -56.79 -0.86 -14.97
C PRO A 40 -57.73 -1.42 -16.05
N ASP A 41 -59.00 -1.02 -16.03
CA ASP A 41 -60.02 -1.46 -16.98
C ASP A 41 -60.37 -0.38 -18.01
N VAL A 42 -59.83 0.84 -17.91
CA VAL A 42 -60.15 1.96 -18.81
C VAL A 42 -58.92 2.43 -19.58
N ILE A 43 -59.03 2.47 -20.91
CA ILE A 43 -58.00 2.98 -21.83
C ILE A 43 -58.00 4.50 -21.76
N VAL A 44 -56.88 5.09 -21.32
CA VAL A 44 -56.73 6.54 -21.18
C VAL A 44 -55.81 7.15 -22.24
N GLN A 45 -54.92 6.37 -22.84
CA GLN A 45 -54.17 6.75 -24.04
C GLN A 45 -54.02 5.55 -24.98
N ALA A 46 -53.88 5.83 -26.28
CA ALA A 46 -53.54 4.83 -27.29
C ALA A 46 -52.63 5.43 -28.37
N SER A 47 -51.87 4.60 -29.08
CA SER A 47 -51.10 5.06 -30.25
C SER A 47 -51.97 5.28 -31.48
N ASP A 48 -51.68 6.29 -32.29
CA ASP A 48 -52.50 6.71 -33.44
C ASP A 48 -52.60 5.68 -34.58
N ASN A 49 -51.69 4.71 -34.61
CA ASN A 49 -51.73 3.57 -35.53
C ASN A 49 -52.69 2.45 -35.09
N LEU A 50 -53.40 2.60 -33.96
CA LEU A 50 -54.35 1.60 -33.44
C LEU A 50 -55.35 1.14 -34.50
N ALA A 51 -56.01 2.09 -35.18
CA ALA A 51 -57.04 1.79 -36.17
C ALA A 51 -56.52 0.96 -37.35
N ALA A 52 -55.29 1.23 -37.80
CA ALA A 52 -54.66 0.47 -38.87
C ALA A 52 -54.30 -0.97 -38.43
N LEU A 53 -54.05 -1.18 -37.13
CA LEU A 53 -53.63 -2.48 -36.60
C LEU A 53 -54.80 -3.34 -36.10
N THR A 54 -55.86 -2.75 -35.55
CA THR A 54 -56.99 -3.46 -34.94
C THR A 54 -58.32 -3.28 -35.67
N GLY A 55 -58.46 -2.22 -36.48
CA GLY A 55 -59.72 -1.82 -37.12
C GLY A 55 -60.61 -0.94 -36.23
N VAL A 56 -60.21 -0.64 -35.00
CA VAL A 56 -60.98 0.17 -34.03
C VAL A 56 -60.46 1.61 -34.04
N ALA A 57 -61.36 2.58 -34.23
CA ALA A 57 -60.99 3.99 -34.23
C ALA A 57 -60.53 4.46 -32.83
N LEU A 58 -59.62 5.43 -32.76
CA LEU A 58 -59.11 5.96 -31.49
C LEU A 58 -60.23 6.50 -30.60
N GLU A 59 -61.19 7.20 -31.19
CA GLU A 59 -62.34 7.79 -30.50
C GLU A 59 -63.28 6.74 -29.92
N GLN A 60 -63.27 5.53 -30.50
CA GLN A 60 -64.04 4.38 -30.01
C GLN A 60 -63.31 3.66 -28.87
N ALA A 61 -61.97 3.71 -28.84
CA ALA A 61 -61.16 3.03 -27.84
C ALA A 61 -60.96 3.87 -26.56
N LEU A 62 -60.73 5.17 -26.69
CA LEU A 62 -60.43 6.05 -25.56
C LEU A 62 -61.63 6.17 -24.61
N GLY A 63 -61.36 6.06 -23.31
CA GLY A 63 -62.37 6.07 -22.25
C GLY A 63 -63.19 4.78 -22.15
N GLN A 64 -62.91 3.78 -22.99
CA GLN A 64 -63.57 2.47 -22.97
C GLN A 64 -62.66 1.40 -22.36
N GLY A 65 -63.21 0.21 -22.14
CA GLY A 65 -62.43 -0.94 -21.67
C GLY A 65 -61.79 -1.76 -22.77
N LEU A 66 -60.83 -2.60 -22.39
CA LEU A 66 -60.10 -3.51 -23.27
C LEU A 66 -60.99 -4.35 -24.21
N PRO A 67 -62.19 -4.83 -23.83
CA PRO A 67 -63.06 -5.59 -24.73
C PRO A 67 -63.45 -4.86 -26.02
N VAL A 68 -63.46 -3.52 -26.04
CA VAL A 68 -63.78 -2.75 -27.25
C VAL A 68 -62.70 -2.92 -28.32
N VAL A 69 -61.43 -3.03 -27.91
CA VAL A 69 -60.30 -3.19 -28.84
C VAL A 69 -59.97 -4.66 -29.10
N LEU A 70 -59.98 -5.48 -28.04
CA LEU A 70 -59.50 -6.87 -28.08
C LEU A 70 -60.61 -7.91 -28.26
N GLY A 71 -61.88 -7.52 -28.12
CA GLY A 71 -63.00 -8.45 -28.12
C GLY A 71 -62.88 -9.51 -27.02
N VAL A 72 -63.10 -10.77 -27.38
CA VAL A 72 -63.03 -11.91 -26.45
C VAL A 72 -61.63 -12.14 -25.84
N ALA A 73 -60.57 -11.65 -26.50
CA ALA A 73 -59.20 -11.78 -25.99
C ALA A 73 -58.93 -10.87 -24.78
N ALA A 74 -59.78 -9.88 -24.51
CA ALA A 74 -59.65 -9.02 -23.33
C ALA A 74 -59.71 -9.81 -22.02
N ALA A 75 -60.62 -10.78 -21.91
CA ALA A 75 -60.77 -11.59 -20.71
C ALA A 75 -59.53 -12.47 -20.44
N GLN A 76 -58.91 -12.98 -21.51
CA GLN A 76 -57.64 -13.71 -21.41
C GLN A 76 -56.53 -12.81 -20.88
N LEU A 77 -56.40 -11.60 -21.43
CA LEU A 77 -55.38 -10.65 -20.97
C LEU A 77 -55.61 -10.22 -19.52
N GLN A 78 -56.85 -9.91 -19.14
CA GLN A 78 -57.18 -9.53 -17.76
C GLN A 78 -56.86 -10.64 -16.76
N ALA A 79 -57.07 -11.92 -17.13
CA ALA A 79 -56.68 -13.05 -16.29
C ALA A 79 -55.16 -13.13 -16.11
N GLU A 80 -54.39 -12.94 -17.18
CA GLU A 80 -52.92 -12.92 -17.12
C GLU A 80 -52.39 -11.73 -16.30
N LEU A 81 -52.97 -10.54 -16.48
CA LEU A 81 -52.63 -9.35 -15.69
C LEU A 81 -52.92 -9.54 -14.20
N ALA A 82 -54.01 -10.24 -13.85
CA ALA A 82 -54.37 -10.53 -12.46
C ALA A 82 -53.49 -11.63 -11.83
N ALA A 83 -52.96 -12.55 -12.65
CA ALA A 83 -52.12 -13.65 -12.19
C ALA A 83 -50.65 -13.26 -11.99
N ASN A 84 -50.19 -12.16 -12.60
CA ASN A 84 -48.79 -11.74 -12.60
C ASN A 84 -48.56 -10.43 -11.86
N VAL A 85 -47.41 -10.30 -11.19
CA VAL A 85 -46.98 -9.02 -10.60
C VAL A 85 -46.32 -8.18 -11.68
N ILE A 86 -46.91 -7.03 -12.00
CA ILE A 86 -46.46 -6.14 -13.08
C ILE A 86 -45.58 -5.03 -12.51
N GLY A 87 -44.28 -5.12 -12.76
CA GLY A 87 -43.30 -4.09 -12.38
C GLY A 87 -43.04 -3.07 -13.49
N ALA A 88 -41.96 -2.32 -13.33
CA ALA A 88 -41.52 -1.32 -14.31
C ALA A 88 -40.93 -1.91 -15.59
N GLN A 89 -40.38 -3.12 -15.53
CA GLN A 89 -39.84 -3.81 -16.70
C GLN A 89 -40.96 -4.53 -17.47
N PRO A 90 -40.92 -4.55 -18.82
CA PRO A 90 -41.91 -5.26 -19.63
C PRO A 90 -41.89 -6.76 -19.37
N SER A 91 -43.04 -7.29 -18.97
CA SER A 91 -43.28 -8.73 -18.81
C SER A 91 -44.19 -9.23 -19.92
N TYR A 92 -43.89 -10.41 -20.46
CA TYR A 92 -44.70 -11.03 -21.50
C TYR A 92 -45.99 -11.63 -20.92
N MET A 93 -47.14 -11.23 -21.46
CA MET A 93 -48.47 -11.62 -20.98
C MET A 93 -49.16 -12.67 -21.88
N GLY A 94 -48.71 -12.84 -23.13
CA GLY A 94 -49.30 -13.82 -24.04
C GLY A 94 -49.38 -13.35 -25.49
N THR A 95 -49.76 -14.27 -26.37
CA THR A 95 -50.08 -13.98 -27.78
C THR A 95 -51.60 -13.96 -27.90
N LEU A 96 -52.15 -12.81 -28.29
CA LEU A 96 -53.58 -12.58 -28.40
C LEU A 96 -53.99 -12.37 -29.86
N ARG A 97 -55.21 -12.81 -30.17
CA ARG A 97 -55.84 -12.58 -31.47
C ARG A 97 -56.88 -11.46 -31.37
N THR A 98 -56.70 -10.39 -32.14
CA THR A 98 -57.66 -9.28 -32.21
C THR A 98 -58.88 -9.63 -33.09
N PRO A 99 -60.00 -8.89 -32.99
CA PRO A 99 -61.22 -9.18 -33.75
C PRO A 99 -61.04 -9.21 -35.27
N ASN A 100 -60.10 -8.42 -35.80
CA ASN A 100 -59.74 -8.41 -37.23
C ASN A 100 -58.87 -9.62 -37.66
N GLY A 101 -58.60 -10.57 -36.77
CA GLY A 101 -57.89 -11.81 -37.05
C GLY A 101 -56.36 -11.75 -36.93
N ARG A 102 -55.79 -10.59 -36.63
CA ARG A 102 -54.34 -10.41 -36.45
C ARG A 102 -53.90 -10.90 -35.07
N HIS A 103 -52.63 -11.29 -34.96
CA HIS A 103 -52.04 -11.79 -33.73
C HIS A 103 -50.98 -10.82 -33.21
N PHE A 104 -50.93 -10.67 -31.89
CA PHE A 104 -50.01 -9.77 -31.21
C PHE A 104 -49.42 -10.44 -29.97
N ASP A 105 -48.11 -10.30 -29.79
CA ASP A 105 -47.51 -10.52 -28.48
C ASP A 105 -47.77 -9.31 -27.59
N VAL A 106 -48.13 -9.55 -26.34
CA VAL A 106 -48.46 -8.50 -25.39
C VAL A 106 -47.39 -8.43 -24.32
N LEU A 107 -46.79 -7.25 -24.16
CA LEU A 107 -45.93 -6.92 -23.03
C LEU A 107 -46.65 -5.94 -22.11
N ALA A 108 -46.56 -6.15 -20.80
CA ALA A 108 -47.14 -5.27 -19.80
C ALA A 108 -46.08 -4.76 -18.82
N HIS A 109 -46.14 -3.47 -18.51
CA HIS A 109 -45.35 -2.86 -17.43
C HIS A 109 -46.08 -1.67 -16.82
N THR A 110 -45.67 -1.26 -15.63
CA THR A 110 -46.21 -0.08 -14.94
C THR A 110 -45.17 1.03 -14.85
N HIS A 111 -45.54 2.24 -15.24
CA HIS A 111 -44.66 3.41 -15.12
C HIS A 111 -45.51 4.69 -15.06
N ASP A 112 -45.08 5.69 -14.28
CA ASP A 112 -45.80 6.98 -14.12
C ASP A 112 -47.32 6.86 -13.92
N GLN A 113 -47.75 5.98 -13.01
CA GLN A 113 -49.15 5.70 -12.64
C GLN A 113 -50.01 5.08 -13.76
N LEU A 114 -49.39 4.64 -14.85
CA LEU A 114 -50.05 3.95 -15.95
C LEU A 114 -49.63 2.47 -15.99
N LEU A 115 -50.58 1.61 -16.36
CA LEU A 115 -50.33 0.29 -16.89
C LEU A 115 -50.19 0.42 -18.42
N LEU A 116 -48.99 0.18 -18.92
CA LEU A 116 -48.66 0.24 -20.34
C LEU A 116 -48.72 -1.16 -20.93
N LEU A 117 -49.56 -1.34 -21.94
CA LEU A 117 -49.72 -2.57 -22.70
C LEU A 117 -49.19 -2.35 -24.12
N GLU A 118 -48.14 -3.07 -24.48
CA GLU A 118 -47.47 -2.99 -25.78
C GLU A 118 -47.81 -4.24 -26.60
N PHE A 119 -48.38 -4.04 -27.78
CA PHE A 119 -48.84 -5.11 -28.67
C PHE A 119 -47.96 -5.18 -29.91
N GLU A 120 -47.05 -6.15 -29.98
CA GLU A 120 -46.17 -6.35 -31.13
C GLU A 120 -46.82 -7.28 -32.15
N ALA A 121 -46.94 -6.85 -33.41
CA ALA A 121 -47.56 -7.67 -34.44
C ALA A 121 -46.72 -8.91 -34.76
N VAL A 122 -47.35 -10.09 -34.76
CA VAL A 122 -46.70 -11.36 -35.07
C VAL A 122 -47.46 -12.15 -36.13
N ALA A 123 -46.73 -12.89 -36.97
CA ALA A 123 -47.31 -13.75 -37.98
C ALA A 123 -47.77 -15.11 -37.42
N ARG A 124 -47.26 -15.51 -36.27
CA ARG A 124 -47.57 -16.80 -35.63
C ARG A 124 -48.87 -16.74 -34.83
N VAL A 125 -49.50 -17.90 -34.69
CA VAL A 125 -50.77 -18.06 -33.94
C VAL A 125 -50.51 -18.49 -32.49
N ALA A 126 -49.44 -19.24 -32.25
CA ALA A 126 -49.11 -19.79 -30.95
C ALA A 126 -48.14 -18.87 -30.17
N PRO A 127 -48.09 -19.00 -28.83
CA PRO A 127 -47.07 -18.37 -28.00
C PRO A 127 -45.63 -18.70 -28.44
N PRO A 128 -44.65 -17.86 -28.07
CA PRO A 128 -43.23 -18.13 -28.29
C PRO A 128 -42.79 -19.51 -27.82
N ASP A 129 -41.97 -20.19 -28.62
CA ASP A 129 -41.40 -21.51 -28.28
C ASP A 129 -39.91 -21.40 -27.91
N PHE A 130 -39.61 -21.60 -26.63
CA PHE A 130 -38.25 -21.53 -26.10
C PHE A 130 -37.45 -22.84 -26.26
N ARG A 131 -38.08 -23.96 -26.65
CA ARG A 131 -37.42 -25.29 -26.66
C ARG A 131 -36.19 -25.35 -27.56
N HIS A 132 -36.19 -24.62 -28.67
CA HIS A 132 -35.06 -24.55 -29.60
C HIS A 132 -33.96 -23.56 -29.16
N LEU A 133 -34.29 -22.64 -28.24
CA LEU A 133 -33.36 -21.63 -27.74
C LEU A 133 -32.68 -22.05 -26.44
N TYR A 134 -33.35 -22.86 -25.60
CA TYR A 134 -32.80 -23.33 -24.34
C TYR A 134 -31.44 -24.06 -24.49
N PRO A 135 -31.24 -24.97 -25.47
CA PRO A 135 -29.94 -25.57 -25.71
C PRO A 135 -28.85 -24.56 -26.09
N LYS A 136 -29.20 -23.45 -26.75
CA LYS A 136 -28.22 -22.41 -27.11
C LYS A 136 -27.68 -21.71 -25.86
N VAL A 137 -28.54 -21.41 -24.88
CA VAL A 137 -28.13 -20.83 -23.59
C VAL A 137 -27.25 -21.83 -22.81
N GLY A 138 -27.66 -23.09 -22.72
CA GLY A 138 -26.88 -24.13 -22.04
C GLY A 138 -25.50 -24.34 -22.67
N ASN A 139 -25.43 -24.43 -24.00
CA ASN A 139 -24.16 -24.57 -24.72
C ASN A 139 -23.25 -23.36 -24.57
N PHE A 140 -23.82 -22.15 -24.56
CA PHE A 140 -23.06 -20.93 -24.31
C PHE A 140 -22.45 -20.93 -22.91
N LEU A 141 -23.25 -21.27 -21.88
CA LEU A 141 -22.79 -21.38 -20.49
C LEU A 141 -21.65 -22.38 -20.33
N LEU A 142 -21.74 -23.55 -20.97
CA LEU A 142 -20.67 -24.54 -20.93
C LEU A 142 -19.37 -24.02 -21.53
N LYS A 143 -19.45 -23.39 -22.73
CA LYS A 143 -18.27 -22.90 -23.43
C LYS A 143 -17.63 -21.68 -22.78
N ILE A 144 -18.43 -20.72 -22.32
CA ILE A 144 -17.92 -19.45 -21.79
C ILE A 144 -17.15 -19.64 -20.48
N ASN A 145 -17.53 -20.64 -19.66
CA ASN A 145 -16.88 -20.93 -18.39
C ASN A 145 -15.43 -21.45 -18.55
N ASP A 146 -15.11 -22.07 -19.69
CA ASP A 146 -13.77 -22.57 -19.97
C ASP A 146 -12.82 -21.47 -20.47
N LEU A 147 -13.37 -20.36 -20.98
CA LEU A 147 -12.60 -19.23 -21.49
C LEU A 147 -12.05 -18.37 -20.36
N GLN A 148 -10.80 -17.93 -20.51
CA GLN A 148 -10.12 -17.04 -19.55
C GLN A 148 -10.00 -15.61 -20.05
N ASP A 149 -9.99 -15.42 -21.37
CA ASP A 149 -9.77 -14.11 -21.99
C ASP A 149 -11.10 -13.41 -22.34
N ILE A 150 -11.17 -12.10 -22.04
CA ILE A 150 -12.37 -11.27 -22.25
C ILE A 150 -12.70 -11.11 -23.74
N VAL A 151 -11.70 -11.05 -24.61
CA VAL A 151 -11.91 -10.95 -26.06
C VAL A 151 -12.49 -12.26 -26.58
N GLU A 152 -11.95 -13.42 -26.18
CA GLU A 152 -12.50 -14.73 -26.56
C GLU A 152 -13.95 -14.93 -26.08
N MET A 153 -14.25 -14.53 -24.84
CA MET A 153 -15.63 -14.58 -24.31
C MET A 153 -16.57 -13.66 -25.12
N SER A 154 -16.08 -12.48 -25.50
CA SER A 154 -16.84 -11.51 -26.30
C SER A 154 -17.07 -12.02 -27.73
N ASP A 155 -16.09 -12.69 -28.35
CA ASP A 155 -16.22 -13.33 -29.66
C ASP A 155 -17.28 -14.42 -29.65
N LEU A 156 -17.24 -15.30 -28.64
CA LEU A 156 -18.25 -16.35 -28.47
C LEU A 156 -19.66 -15.73 -28.34
N ALA A 157 -19.79 -14.65 -27.57
CA ALA A 157 -21.07 -13.97 -27.42
C ALA A 157 -21.54 -13.33 -28.74
N ALA A 158 -20.67 -12.63 -29.47
CA ALA A 158 -21.01 -12.04 -30.76
C ALA A 158 -21.52 -13.09 -31.75
N GLN A 159 -20.84 -14.24 -31.82
CA GLN A 159 -21.26 -15.38 -32.64
C GLN A 159 -22.62 -15.93 -32.18
N GLN A 160 -22.80 -16.15 -30.88
CA GLN A 160 -24.03 -16.75 -30.36
C GLN A 160 -25.25 -15.85 -30.56
N LEU A 161 -25.10 -14.52 -30.38
CA LEU A 161 -26.18 -13.56 -30.62
C LEU A 161 -26.50 -13.47 -32.11
N ARG A 162 -25.50 -13.50 -33.01
CA ARG A 162 -25.74 -13.56 -34.45
C ARG A 162 -26.53 -14.83 -34.84
N ASP A 163 -26.17 -15.98 -34.28
CA ASP A 163 -26.85 -17.26 -34.51
C ASP A 163 -28.27 -17.34 -33.94
N VAL A 164 -28.60 -16.52 -32.93
CA VAL A 164 -29.95 -16.43 -32.35
C VAL A 164 -30.83 -15.49 -33.16
N THR A 165 -30.27 -14.37 -33.62
CA THR A 165 -31.04 -13.24 -34.16
C THR A 165 -31.06 -13.16 -35.68
N GLY A 166 -30.02 -13.68 -36.36
CA GLY A 166 -29.85 -13.54 -37.80
C GLY A 166 -29.32 -12.17 -38.25
N PHE A 167 -28.88 -11.29 -37.33
CA PHE A 167 -28.27 -10.02 -37.70
C PHE A 167 -27.02 -10.21 -38.57
N GLY A 168 -26.85 -9.36 -39.58
CA GLY A 168 -25.69 -9.43 -40.47
C GLY A 168 -24.36 -9.14 -39.78
N ARG A 169 -24.33 -8.29 -38.75
CA ARG A 169 -23.14 -8.01 -37.93
C ARG A 169 -23.52 -7.91 -36.46
N VAL A 170 -22.71 -8.45 -35.58
CA VAL A 170 -22.81 -8.34 -34.12
C VAL A 170 -21.44 -7.99 -33.57
N MET A 171 -21.38 -6.92 -32.77
CA MET A 171 -20.16 -6.39 -32.19
C MET A 171 -20.30 -6.38 -30.67
N VAL A 172 -19.25 -6.74 -29.95
CA VAL A 172 -19.16 -6.44 -28.51
C VAL A 172 -18.24 -5.25 -28.39
N TYR A 173 -18.75 -4.16 -27.82
CA TYR A 173 -17.97 -2.95 -27.62
C TYR A 173 -17.93 -2.59 -26.12
N GLN A 174 -16.77 -2.13 -25.64
CA GLN A 174 -16.47 -1.73 -24.27
C GLN A 174 -16.32 -0.21 -24.16
N PHE A 175 -16.94 0.41 -23.15
CA PHE A 175 -16.72 1.82 -22.83
C PHE A 175 -15.41 2.03 -22.06
N ASP A 176 -14.66 3.08 -22.40
CA ASP A 176 -13.58 3.61 -21.56
C ASP A 176 -14.11 4.66 -20.56
N ARG A 177 -13.19 5.27 -19.79
CA ARG A 177 -13.52 6.24 -18.73
C ARG A 177 -14.20 7.51 -19.26
N ASP A 178 -13.88 7.90 -20.48
CA ASP A 178 -14.46 9.08 -21.14
C ASP A 178 -15.75 8.73 -21.90
N GLY A 179 -16.09 7.44 -21.95
CA GLY A 179 -17.26 6.89 -22.62
C GLY A 179 -17.07 6.65 -24.11
N HIS A 180 -15.84 6.67 -24.62
CA HIS A 180 -15.54 6.19 -25.97
C HIS A 180 -15.67 4.67 -25.99
N GLY A 181 -16.12 4.13 -27.12
CA GLY A 181 -16.37 2.71 -27.27
C GLY A 181 -15.33 2.01 -28.13
N LEU A 182 -14.67 0.98 -27.60
CA LEU A 182 -13.78 0.09 -28.37
C LEU A 182 -14.50 -1.19 -28.76
N VAL A 183 -14.48 -1.58 -30.04
CA VAL A 183 -15.00 -2.87 -30.50
C VAL A 183 -13.98 -3.98 -30.20
N LEU A 184 -14.28 -4.79 -29.18
CA LEU A 184 -13.42 -5.89 -28.73
C LEU A 184 -13.57 -7.13 -29.59
N ALA A 185 -14.80 -7.42 -30.02
CA ALA A 185 -15.14 -8.63 -30.76
C ALA A 185 -16.19 -8.34 -31.83
N GLU A 186 -16.14 -9.09 -32.92
CA GLU A 186 -17.06 -8.92 -34.05
C GLU A 186 -17.36 -10.26 -34.73
N SER A 187 -18.65 -10.55 -34.91
CA SER A 187 -19.15 -11.64 -35.76
C SER A 187 -19.98 -11.05 -36.90
N ARG A 188 -19.62 -11.35 -38.15
CA ARG A 188 -20.26 -10.76 -39.33
C ARG A 188 -20.51 -11.75 -40.46
N ALA A 189 -21.55 -11.48 -41.23
CA ALA A 189 -21.81 -12.13 -42.50
C ALA A 189 -20.85 -11.61 -43.58
N PRO A 190 -20.62 -12.40 -44.65
CA PRO A 190 -19.92 -11.91 -45.84
C PRO A 190 -20.57 -10.62 -46.37
N GLY A 191 -19.77 -9.63 -46.76
CA GLY A 191 -20.23 -8.35 -47.33
C GLY A 191 -20.19 -7.15 -46.38
N TYR A 192 -20.23 -7.37 -45.06
CA TYR A 192 -20.17 -6.29 -44.07
C TYR A 192 -18.76 -5.74 -43.92
N SER A 193 -18.59 -4.41 -43.79
CA SER A 193 -17.34 -3.80 -43.33
C SER A 193 -17.05 -4.22 -41.88
N SER A 194 -15.76 -4.38 -41.56
CA SER A 194 -15.32 -4.74 -40.21
C SER A 194 -15.05 -3.49 -39.39
N TYR A 195 -15.52 -3.49 -38.14
CA TYR A 195 -15.21 -2.48 -37.14
C TYR A 195 -14.37 -3.02 -35.97
N LEU A 196 -13.88 -4.26 -36.06
CA LEU A 196 -13.05 -4.87 -35.03
C LEU A 196 -11.83 -4.01 -34.71
N GLY A 197 -11.58 -3.74 -33.42
CA GLY A 197 -10.49 -2.91 -32.94
C GLY A 197 -10.68 -1.40 -33.10
N GLN A 198 -11.78 -0.95 -33.74
CA GLN A 198 -12.03 0.47 -33.93
C GLN A 198 -12.67 1.11 -32.69
N ARG A 199 -12.42 2.42 -32.51
CA ARG A 199 -13.03 3.26 -31.49
C ARG A 199 -14.15 4.15 -32.03
N PHE A 200 -15.20 4.28 -31.24
CA PHE A 200 -16.36 5.14 -31.46
C PHE A 200 -16.36 6.26 -30.43
N PRO A 201 -16.56 7.53 -30.82
CA PRO A 201 -16.55 8.63 -29.88
C PRO A 201 -17.74 8.59 -28.90
N ALA A 202 -17.51 9.09 -27.68
CA ALA A 202 -18.52 9.16 -26.61
C ALA A 202 -19.79 9.95 -27.01
N SER A 203 -19.71 10.78 -28.05
CA SER A 203 -20.83 11.53 -28.62
C SER A 203 -21.86 10.66 -29.34
N ASP A 204 -21.49 9.46 -29.79
CA ASP A 204 -22.39 8.58 -30.56
C ASP A 204 -23.45 7.93 -29.69
N ILE A 205 -23.07 7.67 -28.44
CA ILE A 205 -23.97 7.20 -27.40
C ILE A 205 -23.86 8.20 -26.25
N PRO A 206 -24.58 9.32 -26.29
CA PRO A 206 -24.51 10.36 -25.27
C PRO A 206 -24.80 9.84 -23.86
N ARG A 207 -24.42 10.60 -22.83
CA ARG A 207 -24.55 10.16 -21.43
C ARG A 207 -25.97 9.73 -21.08
N GLN A 208 -26.98 10.48 -21.51
CA GLN A 208 -28.38 10.14 -21.27
C GLN A 208 -28.82 8.82 -21.93
N ALA A 209 -28.26 8.47 -23.09
CA ALA A 209 -28.51 7.19 -23.75
C ALA A 209 -27.84 6.04 -23.00
N ARG A 210 -26.61 6.24 -22.51
CA ARG A 210 -25.92 5.27 -21.63
C ARG A 210 -26.70 5.02 -20.34
N GLU A 211 -27.21 6.06 -19.71
CA GLU A 211 -28.08 5.92 -18.53
C GLU A 211 -29.38 5.17 -18.84
N LEU A 212 -29.91 5.31 -20.06
CA LEU A 212 -31.09 4.57 -20.50
C LEU A 212 -30.79 3.09 -20.71
N TYR A 213 -29.65 2.73 -21.30
CA TYR A 213 -29.20 1.35 -21.44
C TYR A 213 -28.96 0.66 -20.08
N ARG A 214 -28.58 1.43 -19.06
CA ARG A 214 -28.48 0.91 -17.68
C ARG A 214 -29.83 0.47 -17.12
N LEU A 215 -30.91 1.17 -17.47
CA LEU A 215 -32.26 0.92 -16.98
C LEU A 215 -33.01 -0.10 -17.84
N ASN A 216 -32.87 -0.01 -19.16
CA ASN A 216 -33.50 -0.91 -20.12
C ASN A 216 -32.40 -1.62 -20.91
N ARG A 217 -32.21 -2.90 -20.59
CA ARG A 217 -31.03 -3.68 -20.98
C ARG A 217 -31.07 -4.16 -22.43
N ILE A 218 -32.22 -4.09 -23.09
CA ILE A 218 -32.37 -4.50 -24.47
C ILE A 218 -33.14 -3.46 -25.26
N ARG A 219 -32.68 -3.18 -26.48
CA ARG A 219 -33.33 -2.23 -27.36
C ARG A 219 -33.31 -2.73 -28.78
N LEU A 220 -34.48 -2.76 -29.43
CA LEU A 220 -34.64 -3.13 -30.83
C LEU A 220 -35.14 -1.94 -31.64
N ILE A 221 -34.59 -1.77 -32.83
CA ILE A 221 -35.02 -0.88 -33.90
C ILE A 221 -35.15 -1.75 -35.14
N GLN A 222 -36.39 -2.09 -35.52
CA GLN A 222 -36.63 -3.02 -36.63
C GLN A 222 -36.35 -2.40 -38.00
N ASP A 223 -36.54 -1.08 -38.12
CA ASP A 223 -36.40 -0.33 -39.37
C ASP A 223 -36.09 1.14 -39.12
N ALA A 224 -34.95 1.66 -39.58
CA ALA A 224 -34.57 3.06 -39.43
C ALA A 224 -35.47 4.02 -40.25
N HIS A 225 -36.29 3.52 -41.17
CA HIS A 225 -37.21 4.31 -42.00
C HIS A 225 -38.64 4.40 -41.45
N TYR A 226 -38.90 3.87 -40.25
CA TYR A 226 -40.26 3.89 -39.72
C TYR A 226 -40.81 5.32 -39.53
N ALA A 227 -42.12 5.48 -39.73
CA ALA A 227 -42.86 6.66 -39.31
C ALA A 227 -43.35 6.48 -37.86
N PRO A 228 -42.99 7.35 -36.90
CA PRO A 228 -43.39 7.18 -35.50
C PRO A 228 -44.91 7.27 -35.32
N ALA A 229 -45.49 6.33 -34.57
CA ALA A 229 -46.91 6.37 -34.19
C ALA A 229 -47.06 7.15 -32.88
N ARG A 230 -47.87 8.21 -32.86
CA ARG A 230 -47.96 9.16 -31.73
C ARG A 230 -48.94 8.67 -30.66
N LEU A 231 -48.68 9.01 -29.41
CA LEU A 231 -49.64 8.77 -28.32
C LEU A 231 -50.76 9.82 -28.35
N VAL A 232 -52.00 9.36 -28.18
CA VAL A 232 -53.21 10.18 -28.17
C VAL A 232 -54.02 9.89 -26.90
N PRO A 233 -54.30 10.89 -26.05
CA PRO A 233 -53.70 12.23 -26.06
C PRO A 233 -52.17 12.21 -25.83
N PRO A 234 -51.42 13.27 -26.20
CA PRO A 234 -49.96 13.29 -26.14
C PRO A 234 -49.38 13.45 -24.71
N ILE A 235 -50.23 13.79 -23.74
CA ILE A 235 -49.86 14.00 -22.33
C ILE A 235 -50.46 12.88 -21.50
N ASN A 236 -49.70 12.36 -20.54
CA ASN A 236 -50.13 11.37 -19.56
C ASN A 236 -51.34 11.91 -18.77
N PRO A 237 -52.53 11.31 -18.89
CA PRO A 237 -53.74 11.80 -18.22
C PRO A 237 -53.72 11.69 -16.69
N ALA A 238 -52.86 10.83 -16.13
CA ALA A 238 -52.72 10.67 -14.68
C ALA A 238 -51.79 11.72 -14.07
N THR A 239 -50.71 12.10 -14.78
CA THR A 239 -49.67 12.99 -14.23
C THR A 239 -49.68 14.41 -14.79
N GLY A 240 -50.29 14.63 -15.96
CA GLY A 240 -50.26 15.92 -16.66
C GLY A 240 -48.92 16.23 -17.35
N ALA A 241 -47.99 15.28 -17.42
CA ALA A 241 -46.68 15.41 -18.07
C ALA A 241 -46.57 14.50 -19.31
N PRO A 242 -45.58 14.70 -20.21
CA PRO A 242 -45.28 13.73 -21.27
C PRO A 242 -44.95 12.35 -20.68
N ASN A 243 -45.38 11.27 -21.34
CA ASN A 243 -45.12 9.90 -20.88
C ASN A 243 -43.62 9.57 -20.89
N ASP A 244 -43.06 9.19 -19.75
CA ASP A 244 -41.75 8.52 -19.72
C ASP A 244 -41.91 7.08 -20.23
N LEU A 245 -41.29 6.80 -21.36
CA LEU A 245 -41.31 5.51 -22.05
C LEU A 245 -39.99 4.76 -21.87
N THR A 246 -39.21 5.07 -20.83
CA THR A 246 -37.89 4.48 -20.52
C THR A 246 -37.86 2.95 -20.73
N TYR A 247 -38.86 2.25 -20.19
CA TYR A 247 -38.93 0.78 -20.23
C TYR A 247 -39.68 0.22 -21.44
N ALA A 248 -40.48 1.04 -22.14
CA ALA A 248 -41.31 0.58 -23.24
C ALA A 248 -40.45 0.04 -24.41
N ALA A 249 -40.70 -1.21 -24.79
CA ALA A 249 -40.00 -1.88 -25.88
C ALA A 249 -40.22 -1.16 -27.22
N LEU A 250 -41.46 -0.72 -27.46
CA LEU A 250 -41.90 -0.01 -28.64
C LEU A 250 -41.56 1.48 -28.63
N ARG A 251 -40.96 2.05 -27.57
CA ARG A 251 -40.64 3.49 -27.52
C ARG A 251 -40.00 3.96 -28.83
N SER A 252 -40.35 5.14 -29.34
CA SER A 252 -39.72 5.72 -30.53
C SER A 252 -38.25 6.10 -30.26
N VAL A 253 -37.49 6.34 -31.31
CA VAL A 253 -36.04 6.63 -31.30
C VAL A 253 -35.84 8.07 -31.73
N SER A 254 -34.79 8.72 -31.21
CA SER A 254 -34.33 10.02 -31.68
C SER A 254 -34.20 10.04 -33.22
N PRO A 255 -34.78 11.02 -33.91
CA PRO A 255 -34.57 11.20 -35.35
C PRO A 255 -33.09 11.37 -35.72
N ILE A 256 -32.27 11.92 -34.82
CA ILE A 256 -30.82 12.08 -35.01
C ILE A 256 -30.17 10.69 -35.07
N HIS A 257 -30.53 9.79 -34.15
CA HIS A 257 -30.00 8.43 -34.16
C HIS A 257 -30.51 7.60 -35.35
N LEU A 258 -31.77 7.78 -35.76
CA LEU A 258 -32.27 7.15 -36.99
C LEU A 258 -31.49 7.62 -38.23
N GLN A 259 -31.14 8.91 -38.30
CA GLN A 259 -30.31 9.42 -39.38
C GLN A 259 -28.86 8.91 -39.30
N TYR A 260 -28.28 8.78 -38.09
CA TYR A 260 -26.97 8.14 -37.88
C TYR A 260 -26.97 6.70 -38.42
N MET A 261 -28.00 5.93 -38.09
CA MET A 261 -28.19 4.56 -38.57
C MET A 261 -28.24 4.48 -40.10
N ARG A 262 -28.97 5.39 -40.75
CA ARG A 262 -29.03 5.47 -42.22
C ARG A 262 -27.67 5.83 -42.83
N ASN A 263 -26.95 6.78 -42.26
CA ASN A 263 -25.60 7.15 -42.72
C ASN A 263 -24.63 5.95 -42.62
N MET A 264 -24.80 5.11 -41.59
CA MET A 264 -24.00 3.90 -41.37
C MET A 264 -24.43 2.70 -42.24
N GLY A 265 -25.49 2.85 -43.06
CA GLY A 265 -26.06 1.75 -43.84
C GLY A 265 -26.69 0.64 -42.99
N THR A 266 -27.15 0.96 -41.78
CA THR A 266 -27.72 0.01 -40.81
C THR A 266 -29.19 0.32 -40.62
N LEU A 267 -30.09 -0.40 -41.30
CA LEU A 267 -31.53 -0.16 -41.21
C LEU A 267 -32.19 -0.88 -40.03
N ALA A 268 -31.63 -1.98 -39.53
CA ALA A 268 -32.09 -2.55 -38.27
C ALA A 268 -30.94 -2.58 -37.27
N SER A 269 -31.24 -2.30 -36.01
CA SER A 269 -30.27 -2.36 -34.92
C SER A 269 -30.89 -2.97 -33.67
N MET A 270 -30.12 -3.79 -32.98
CA MET A 270 -30.46 -4.25 -31.64
C MET A 270 -29.26 -4.08 -30.72
N SER A 271 -29.47 -3.64 -29.49
CA SER A 271 -28.40 -3.54 -28.50
C SER A 271 -28.78 -4.30 -27.23
N VAL A 272 -27.81 -5.02 -26.66
CA VAL A 272 -27.89 -5.68 -25.35
C VAL A 272 -26.86 -5.06 -24.43
N SER A 273 -27.26 -4.70 -23.22
CA SER A 273 -26.41 -4.01 -22.25
C SER A 273 -25.56 -4.97 -21.45
N LEU A 274 -24.26 -4.69 -21.35
CA LEU A 274 -23.32 -5.45 -20.52
C LEU A 274 -23.08 -4.70 -19.22
N MET A 275 -23.61 -5.25 -18.14
CA MET A 275 -23.50 -4.69 -16.80
C MET A 275 -22.40 -5.42 -16.03
N VAL A 276 -21.45 -4.67 -15.48
CA VAL A 276 -20.37 -5.18 -14.63
C VAL A 276 -20.32 -4.30 -13.38
N LYS A 277 -20.41 -4.88 -12.18
CA LYS A 277 -20.44 -4.15 -10.90
C LYS A 277 -21.49 -3.03 -10.86
N GLY A 278 -22.65 -3.27 -11.47
CA GLY A 278 -23.76 -2.30 -11.55
C GLY A 278 -23.55 -1.12 -12.50
N GLN A 279 -22.40 -1.05 -13.21
CA GLN A 279 -22.09 -0.04 -14.21
C GLN A 279 -22.26 -0.59 -15.62
N LEU A 280 -22.59 0.30 -16.57
CA LEU A 280 -22.65 -0.05 -17.99
C LEU A 280 -21.23 -0.16 -18.53
N TRP A 281 -20.71 -1.39 -18.62
CA TRP A 281 -19.36 -1.69 -19.07
C TRP A 281 -19.23 -1.65 -20.59
N GLY A 282 -20.28 -2.06 -21.29
CA GLY A 282 -20.28 -2.16 -22.74
C GLY A 282 -21.67 -2.44 -23.31
N LEU A 283 -21.77 -2.59 -24.62
CA LEU A 283 -22.96 -3.10 -25.30
C LEU A 283 -22.56 -4.18 -26.30
N ILE A 284 -23.45 -5.15 -26.48
CA ILE A 284 -23.48 -5.98 -27.68
C ILE A 284 -24.38 -5.27 -28.69
N SER A 285 -23.83 -4.80 -29.80
CA SER A 285 -24.50 -4.04 -30.85
C SER A 285 -24.65 -4.90 -32.11
N CYS A 286 -25.89 -5.14 -32.51
CA CYS A 286 -26.27 -5.94 -33.66
C CYS A 286 -26.80 -5.02 -34.77
N HIS A 287 -26.27 -5.15 -35.99
CA HIS A 287 -26.57 -4.31 -37.14
C HIS A 287 -27.00 -5.15 -38.35
N ASN A 288 -28.03 -4.68 -39.05
CA ASN A 288 -28.45 -5.26 -40.32
C ASN A 288 -28.67 -4.17 -41.37
N GLU A 289 -28.25 -4.45 -42.60
CA GLU A 289 -28.43 -3.57 -43.75
C GLU A 289 -29.91 -3.39 -44.15
N THR A 290 -30.74 -4.41 -43.93
CA THR A 290 -32.18 -4.36 -44.20
C THR A 290 -33.00 -4.38 -42.91
N PRO A 291 -34.26 -3.91 -42.92
CA PRO A 291 -35.17 -4.12 -41.80
C PRO A 291 -35.21 -5.58 -41.35
N LEU A 292 -35.17 -5.80 -40.03
CA LEU A 292 -35.11 -7.13 -39.45
C LEU A 292 -35.95 -7.18 -38.16
N PRO A 293 -37.14 -7.79 -38.19
CA PRO A 293 -37.90 -8.06 -36.98
C PRO A 293 -37.21 -9.17 -36.19
N VAL A 294 -37.16 -9.01 -34.86
CA VAL A 294 -36.62 -10.02 -33.94
C VAL A 294 -37.68 -10.32 -32.90
N ALA A 295 -38.05 -11.60 -32.75
CA ALA A 295 -39.14 -12.04 -31.89
C ALA A 295 -38.79 -11.91 -30.40
N PHE A 296 -39.81 -11.82 -29.54
CA PHE A 296 -39.64 -11.63 -28.09
C PHE A 296 -38.71 -12.68 -27.46
N GLU A 297 -38.89 -13.96 -27.77
CA GLU A 297 -38.10 -15.06 -27.23
C GLU A 297 -36.63 -14.98 -27.62
N GLN A 298 -36.33 -14.51 -28.84
CA GLN A 298 -34.94 -14.29 -29.28
C GLN A 298 -34.31 -13.14 -28.50
N ARG A 299 -35.06 -12.05 -28.27
CA ARG A 299 -34.62 -10.90 -27.48
C ARG A 299 -34.36 -11.29 -26.03
N ALA A 300 -35.28 -12.03 -25.40
CA ALA A 300 -35.14 -12.51 -24.03
C ALA A 300 -33.88 -13.38 -23.87
N VAL A 301 -33.61 -14.26 -24.83
CA VAL A 301 -32.39 -15.09 -24.83
C VAL A 301 -31.13 -14.25 -25.01
N CYS A 302 -31.14 -13.28 -25.93
CA CYS A 302 -30.00 -12.37 -26.11
C CYS A 302 -29.71 -11.55 -24.86
N GLU A 303 -30.76 -11.09 -24.15
CA GLU A 303 -30.59 -10.40 -22.87
C GLU A 303 -29.95 -11.31 -21.83
N GLN A 304 -30.40 -12.57 -21.71
CA GLN A 304 -29.78 -13.53 -20.79
C GLN A 304 -28.30 -13.82 -21.15
N LEU A 305 -27.99 -14.00 -22.42
CA LEU A 305 -26.60 -14.19 -22.87
C LEU A 305 -25.72 -12.98 -22.52
N GLY A 306 -26.24 -11.77 -22.67
CA GLY A 306 -25.56 -10.54 -22.25
C GLY A 306 -25.35 -10.46 -20.73
N GLN A 307 -26.33 -10.87 -19.93
CA GLN A 307 -26.21 -10.94 -18.47
C GLN A 307 -25.15 -11.96 -18.03
N ILE A 308 -25.13 -13.15 -18.65
CA ILE A 308 -24.12 -14.19 -18.40
C ILE A 308 -22.72 -13.67 -18.76
N LEU A 309 -22.57 -13.06 -19.94
CA LEU A 309 -21.30 -12.47 -20.36
C LEU A 309 -20.83 -11.40 -19.37
N GLY A 310 -21.71 -10.49 -18.94
CA GLY A 310 -21.39 -9.46 -17.96
C GLY A 310 -20.85 -10.05 -16.65
N LEU A 311 -21.48 -11.12 -16.14
CA LEU A 311 -21.03 -11.81 -14.92
C LEU A 311 -19.67 -12.51 -15.10
N CYS A 312 -19.46 -13.16 -16.26
CA CYS A 312 -18.17 -13.79 -16.59
C CYS A 312 -17.06 -12.74 -16.70
N ILE A 313 -17.31 -11.61 -17.36
CA ILE A 313 -16.37 -10.49 -17.46
C ILE A 313 -16.02 -9.95 -16.07
N GLU A 314 -17.01 -9.75 -15.20
CA GLU A 314 -16.80 -9.31 -13.81
C GLU A 314 -15.86 -10.25 -13.07
N THR A 315 -16.17 -11.55 -13.10
CA THR A 315 -15.39 -12.59 -12.41
C THR A 315 -13.95 -12.66 -12.92
N ARG A 316 -13.76 -12.53 -14.23
CA ARG A 316 -12.43 -12.63 -14.86
C ARG A 316 -11.60 -11.38 -14.64
N THR A 317 -12.24 -10.20 -14.66
CA THR A 317 -11.60 -8.93 -14.31
C THR A 317 -11.12 -8.96 -12.87
N ASP A 318 -11.95 -9.44 -11.94
CA ASP A 318 -11.60 -9.53 -10.52
C ASP A 318 -10.48 -10.53 -10.24
N ALA A 319 -10.50 -11.69 -10.92
CA ALA A 319 -9.44 -12.68 -10.83
C ALA A 319 -8.09 -12.12 -11.37
N ALA A 320 -8.12 -11.43 -12.51
CA ALA A 320 -6.93 -10.81 -13.11
C ALA A 320 -6.36 -9.70 -12.21
N GLU A 321 -7.22 -8.85 -11.64
CA GLU A 321 -6.85 -7.80 -10.69
C GLU A 321 -6.18 -8.37 -9.44
N LEU A 322 -6.77 -9.42 -8.86
CA LEU A 322 -6.21 -10.09 -7.68
C LEU A 322 -4.86 -10.74 -7.99
N GLN A 323 -4.76 -11.45 -9.13
CA GLN A 323 -3.53 -12.10 -9.56
C GLN A 323 -2.42 -11.06 -9.76
N PHE A 324 -2.73 -9.94 -10.41
CA PHE A 324 -1.81 -8.83 -10.61
C PHE A 324 -1.29 -8.27 -9.28
N ARG A 325 -2.19 -7.95 -8.34
CA ARG A 325 -1.82 -7.44 -7.01
C ARG A 325 -0.92 -8.42 -6.24
N LEU A 326 -1.20 -9.72 -6.31
CA LEU A 326 -0.36 -10.75 -5.67
C LEU A 326 1.03 -10.84 -6.30
N GLU A 327 1.15 -10.71 -7.61
CA GLU A 327 2.43 -10.74 -8.31
C GLU A 327 3.32 -9.53 -7.96
N VAL A 328 2.75 -8.32 -8.01
CA VAL A 328 3.46 -7.09 -7.63
C VAL A 328 3.86 -7.15 -6.15
N ARG A 329 2.97 -7.61 -5.26
CA ARG A 329 3.27 -7.77 -3.83
C ARG A 329 4.38 -8.78 -3.57
N ARG A 330 4.39 -9.91 -4.27
CA ARG A 330 5.48 -10.91 -4.15
C ARG A 330 6.82 -10.31 -4.56
N THR A 331 6.83 -9.51 -5.63
CA THR A 331 8.03 -8.78 -6.08
C THR A 331 8.49 -7.78 -5.01
N MET A 332 7.57 -7.02 -4.42
CA MET A 332 7.86 -6.08 -3.32
C MET A 332 8.45 -6.75 -2.09
N VAL A 333 7.90 -7.89 -1.65
CA VAL A 333 8.44 -8.64 -0.49
C VAL A 333 9.85 -9.14 -0.78
N SER A 334 10.10 -9.66 -1.98
CA SER A 334 11.44 -10.10 -2.39
C SER A 334 12.44 -8.94 -2.44
N LEU A 335 12.01 -7.74 -2.84
CA LEU A 335 12.80 -6.52 -2.84
C LEU A 335 13.24 -6.13 -1.42
N LEU A 336 12.28 -6.04 -0.49
CA LEU A 336 12.54 -5.66 0.89
C LEU A 336 13.46 -6.65 1.60
N ALA A 337 13.29 -7.96 1.35
CA ALA A 337 14.18 -8.99 1.88
C ALA A 337 15.63 -8.86 1.37
N GLY A 338 15.82 -8.38 0.13
CA GLY A 338 17.15 -8.10 -0.41
C GLY A 338 17.83 -6.90 0.24
N LEU A 339 17.05 -5.87 0.61
CA LEU A 339 17.57 -4.65 1.23
C LEU A 339 18.00 -4.84 2.69
N SER A 340 17.40 -5.79 3.42
CA SER A 340 17.74 -6.03 4.83
C SER A 340 19.02 -6.84 5.04
N GLN A 341 19.45 -7.66 4.07
CA GLN A 341 20.53 -8.63 4.23
C GLN A 341 21.95 -8.10 3.97
N GLN A 342 22.11 -6.93 3.35
CA GLN A 342 23.41 -6.42 2.93
C GLN A 342 23.90 -5.23 3.77
N ALA A 343 25.21 -5.21 4.04
CA ALA A 343 25.89 -4.28 4.93
C ALA A 343 26.13 -2.89 4.29
N ASP A 344 26.27 -2.82 2.96
CA ASP A 344 26.39 -1.54 2.24
C ASP A 344 25.09 -1.23 1.48
N PHE A 345 24.39 -0.18 1.90
CA PHE A 345 23.14 0.26 1.31
C PHE A 345 23.28 0.61 -0.19
N ALA A 346 24.40 1.18 -0.62
CA ALA A 346 24.60 1.57 -2.02
C ALA A 346 24.77 0.35 -2.94
N ASP A 347 25.46 -0.70 -2.47
CA ASP A 347 25.61 -1.95 -3.21
C ASP A 347 24.33 -2.81 -3.15
N SER A 348 23.61 -2.75 -2.02
CA SER A 348 22.26 -3.32 -1.87
C SER A 348 21.29 -2.76 -2.91
N LEU A 349 21.32 -1.44 -3.11
CA LEU A 349 20.48 -0.75 -4.07
C LEU A 349 20.79 -1.12 -5.52
N ARG A 350 22.07 -1.38 -5.86
CA ARG A 350 22.43 -1.86 -7.21
C ARG A 350 21.88 -3.25 -7.50
N GLY A 351 21.90 -4.14 -6.50
CA GLY A 351 21.42 -5.52 -6.63
C GLY A 351 19.91 -5.65 -6.82
N VAL A 352 19.12 -4.64 -6.43
CA VAL A 352 17.64 -4.66 -6.47
C VAL A 352 17.03 -3.97 -7.68
N PHE A 353 17.80 -3.25 -8.51
CA PHE A 353 17.26 -2.54 -9.67
C PHE A 353 16.44 -3.43 -10.64
N PRO A 354 16.87 -4.66 -10.98
CA PRO A 354 16.07 -5.53 -11.85
C PRO A 354 14.68 -5.83 -11.28
N GLN A 355 14.57 -6.02 -9.98
CA GLN A 355 13.31 -6.27 -9.30
C GLN A 355 12.49 -4.96 -9.16
N LEU A 356 13.13 -3.81 -8.99
CA LEU A 356 12.46 -2.49 -9.02
C LEU A 356 11.81 -2.23 -10.38
N LEU A 357 12.49 -2.57 -11.48
CA LEU A 357 11.90 -2.47 -12.82
C LEU A 357 10.70 -3.40 -12.99
N ARG A 358 10.80 -4.65 -12.51
CA ARG A 358 9.68 -5.61 -12.55
C ARG A 358 8.48 -5.17 -11.73
N PHE A 359 8.71 -4.63 -10.53
CA PHE A 359 7.68 -4.12 -9.63
C PHE A 359 6.80 -3.06 -10.31
N ALA A 360 7.42 -2.12 -11.01
CA ALA A 360 6.75 -0.99 -11.66
C ALA A 360 6.43 -1.21 -13.15
N ARG A 361 6.79 -2.39 -13.70
CA ARG A 361 6.84 -2.66 -15.16
C ARG A 361 7.45 -1.48 -15.93
N ALA A 362 8.58 -0.99 -15.42
CA ALA A 362 9.28 0.18 -15.89
C ALA A 362 10.50 -0.21 -16.72
N SER A 363 10.93 0.65 -17.63
CA SER A 363 12.16 0.45 -18.42
C SER A 363 13.38 1.05 -17.75
N GLY A 364 13.18 2.07 -16.91
CA GLY A 364 14.24 2.74 -16.16
C GLY A 364 13.86 3.01 -14.72
N ALA A 365 14.87 3.08 -13.85
CA ALA A 365 14.72 3.52 -12.48
C ALA A 365 15.93 4.38 -12.07
N ALA A 366 15.70 5.35 -11.20
CA ALA A 366 16.76 6.16 -10.62
C ALA A 366 16.57 6.36 -9.12
N ILE A 367 17.67 6.40 -8.39
CA ILE A 367 17.72 6.74 -6.97
C ILE A 367 18.51 8.02 -6.84
N VAL A 368 17.90 9.00 -6.19
CA VAL A 368 18.47 10.32 -5.97
C VAL A 368 18.67 10.48 -4.48
N ALA A 369 19.92 10.66 -4.07
CA ALA A 369 20.32 10.91 -2.69
C ALA A 369 21.33 12.04 -2.68
N ASP A 370 20.94 13.18 -2.12
CA ASP A 370 21.69 14.43 -2.17
C ASP A 370 22.09 14.81 -3.62
N ASN A 371 23.38 14.87 -3.92
CA ASN A 371 23.92 15.20 -5.25
C ASN A 371 24.25 13.95 -6.09
N ARG A 372 23.87 12.74 -5.65
CA ARG A 372 24.20 11.50 -6.35
C ARG A 372 22.94 10.91 -7.00
N VAL A 373 23.05 10.59 -8.28
CA VAL A 373 22.01 9.89 -9.04
C VAL A 373 22.52 8.51 -9.48
N LEU A 374 21.91 7.46 -8.95
CA LEU A 374 22.13 6.09 -9.40
C LEU A 374 21.05 5.74 -10.43
N ARG A 375 21.46 5.39 -11.65
CA ARG A 375 20.55 5.09 -12.77
C ARG A 375 20.64 3.63 -13.18
N HIS A 376 19.53 3.04 -13.57
CA HIS A 376 19.48 1.69 -14.13
C HIS A 376 18.39 1.57 -15.20
N GLY A 377 18.70 0.90 -16.30
CA GLY A 377 17.79 0.76 -17.44
C GLY A 377 17.72 2.02 -18.30
N ASP A 378 16.57 2.25 -18.93
CA ASP A 378 16.31 3.35 -19.85
C ASP A 378 15.77 4.57 -19.09
N THR A 379 16.66 5.45 -18.67
CA THR A 379 16.34 6.65 -17.87
C THR A 379 16.67 7.92 -18.66
N PRO A 380 16.15 9.10 -18.25
CA PRO A 380 16.75 10.38 -18.62
C PRO A 380 18.20 10.50 -18.15
N ASP A 381 18.90 11.53 -18.62
CA ASP A 381 20.25 11.82 -18.15
C ASP A 381 20.26 12.39 -16.71
N GLU A 382 21.45 12.53 -16.13
CA GLU A 382 21.57 12.96 -14.74
C GLU A 382 21.14 14.42 -14.53
N GLY A 383 21.35 15.31 -15.51
CA GLY A 383 20.94 16.71 -15.42
C GLY A 383 19.42 16.86 -15.49
N GLU A 384 18.79 16.10 -16.40
CA GLU A 384 17.35 16.01 -16.56
C GLU A 384 16.67 15.44 -15.30
N ILE A 385 17.27 14.43 -14.65
CA ILE A 385 16.74 13.88 -13.39
C ILE A 385 16.81 14.89 -12.24
N HIS A 386 17.89 15.67 -12.13
CA HIS A 386 17.98 16.71 -11.11
C HIS A 386 16.91 17.80 -11.30
N GLU A 387 16.71 18.27 -12.54
CA GLU A 387 15.67 19.25 -12.87
C GLU A 387 14.27 18.70 -12.54
N LEU A 388 14.02 17.42 -12.86
CA LEU A 388 12.77 16.74 -12.55
C LEU A 388 12.52 16.62 -11.04
N VAL A 389 13.55 16.26 -10.25
CA VAL A 389 13.45 16.18 -8.78
C VAL A 389 13.21 17.54 -8.16
N GLN A 390 13.86 18.59 -8.67
CA GLN A 390 13.61 19.95 -8.22
C GLN A 390 12.15 20.34 -8.47
N TRP A 391 11.64 20.07 -9.68
CA TRP A 391 10.23 20.30 -10.01
C TRP A 391 9.28 19.52 -9.09
N LEU A 392 9.57 18.24 -8.79
CA LEU A 392 8.77 17.43 -7.86
C LEU A 392 8.76 17.99 -6.43
N ALA A 393 9.89 18.53 -5.97
CA ALA A 393 9.99 19.13 -4.64
C ALA A 393 9.19 20.45 -4.55
N GLU A 394 9.14 21.23 -5.63
CA GLU A 394 8.44 22.52 -5.71
C GLU A 394 6.92 22.37 -5.95
N SER A 395 6.48 21.34 -6.68
CA SER A 395 5.09 21.16 -7.15
C SER A 395 4.09 20.70 -6.07
N GLY A 396 4.51 20.63 -4.80
CA GLY A 396 3.72 20.15 -3.66
C GLY A 396 4.09 18.73 -3.29
N GLN A 397 4.54 18.54 -2.04
CA GLN A 397 5.03 17.26 -1.51
C GLN A 397 3.93 16.20 -1.44
N GLN A 398 3.71 15.45 -2.51
CA GLN A 398 3.06 14.15 -2.44
C GLN A 398 4.10 13.09 -2.11
N ASP A 399 3.78 12.22 -1.14
CA ASP A 399 4.66 11.10 -0.76
C ASP A 399 4.89 10.14 -1.95
N VAL A 400 3.90 10.01 -2.84
CA VAL A 400 3.95 9.29 -4.11
C VAL A 400 3.31 10.15 -5.20
N PHE A 401 4.02 10.36 -6.31
CA PHE A 401 3.54 11.06 -7.50
C PHE A 401 3.56 10.11 -8.69
N HIS A 402 2.55 10.17 -9.56
CA HIS A 402 2.57 9.41 -10.81
C HIS A 402 1.88 10.13 -11.97
N THR A 403 2.33 9.85 -13.19
CA THR A 403 1.70 10.29 -14.44
C THR A 403 2.14 9.37 -15.57
N ASP A 404 1.26 9.14 -16.54
CA ASP A 404 1.54 8.47 -17.81
C ASP A 404 1.82 9.47 -18.95
N GLN A 405 1.79 10.79 -18.68
CA GLN A 405 1.95 11.86 -19.67
C GLN A 405 2.82 13.00 -19.14
N LEU A 406 4.06 12.70 -18.73
CA LEU A 406 4.93 13.64 -18.03
C LEU A 406 5.11 15.00 -18.74
N LYS A 407 5.18 15.00 -20.07
CA LYS A 407 5.33 16.22 -20.88
C LYS A 407 4.19 17.24 -20.66
N SER A 408 2.97 16.80 -20.39
CA SER A 408 1.83 17.70 -20.19
C SER A 408 1.88 18.44 -18.84
N LEU A 409 2.54 17.84 -17.84
CA LEU A 409 2.69 18.38 -16.49
C LEU A 409 4.03 19.09 -16.29
N HIS A 410 5.09 18.61 -16.94
CA HIS A 410 6.44 19.14 -16.89
C HIS A 410 6.97 19.34 -18.32
N ALA A 411 6.76 20.54 -18.87
CA ALA A 411 7.11 20.87 -20.27
C ALA A 411 8.56 20.50 -20.68
N PRO A 412 9.60 20.64 -19.81
CA PRO A 412 10.96 20.23 -20.16
C PRO A 412 11.14 18.73 -20.43
N ALA A 413 10.18 17.87 -20.04
CA ALA A 413 10.15 16.44 -20.37
C ALA A 413 9.95 16.12 -21.85
N ALA A 414 9.67 17.13 -22.68
CA ALA A 414 9.70 16.99 -24.13
C ALA A 414 11.07 16.49 -24.66
N ARG A 415 12.16 16.72 -23.92
CA ARG A 415 13.53 16.28 -24.30
C ARG A 415 13.75 14.77 -24.18
N TYR A 416 13.06 14.14 -23.23
CA TYR A 416 13.27 12.74 -22.85
C TYR A 416 11.97 11.92 -22.92
N THR A 417 11.02 12.33 -23.78
CA THR A 417 9.73 11.67 -23.99
C THR A 417 9.86 10.19 -24.32
N ARG A 418 10.87 9.82 -25.12
CA ARG A 418 11.17 8.42 -25.49
C ARG A 418 11.36 7.53 -24.27
N ASN A 419 12.05 8.03 -23.26
CA ASN A 419 12.53 7.25 -22.11
C ASN A 419 11.62 7.40 -20.89
N ALA A 420 10.96 8.56 -20.75
CA ALA A 420 10.17 8.91 -19.58
C ALA A 420 8.90 9.69 -19.96
N SER A 421 8.04 9.08 -20.78
CA SER A 421 6.66 9.56 -20.93
C SER A 421 5.84 9.31 -19.67
N GLY A 422 6.12 8.22 -18.95
CA GLY A 422 5.53 7.92 -17.65
C GLY A 422 6.53 8.06 -16.52
N LEU A 423 6.07 8.59 -15.39
CA LEU A 423 6.83 8.74 -14.16
C LEU A 423 6.02 8.20 -12.98
N LEU A 424 6.65 7.39 -12.14
CA LEU A 424 6.23 7.09 -10.77
C LEU A 424 7.38 7.51 -9.85
N ALA A 425 7.10 8.33 -8.85
CA ALA A 425 8.08 8.91 -7.96
C ALA A 425 7.67 8.74 -6.51
N ILE A 426 8.59 8.25 -5.67
CA ILE A 426 8.43 8.12 -4.23
C ILE A 426 9.41 9.08 -3.56
N SER A 427 8.91 9.92 -2.67
CA SER A 427 9.74 10.75 -1.79
C SER A 427 10.14 9.96 -0.54
N ILE A 428 11.45 9.79 -0.32
CA ILE A 428 12.01 9.12 0.86
C ILE A 428 12.17 10.11 2.02
N SER A 429 12.51 11.36 1.73
CA SER A 429 12.66 12.42 2.73
C SER A 429 11.84 13.64 2.37
N ARG A 430 11.22 14.27 3.37
CA ARG A 430 10.51 15.56 3.24
C ARG A 430 11.44 16.76 3.46
N ILE A 431 12.67 16.51 3.93
CA ILE A 431 13.65 17.54 4.28
C ILE A 431 14.74 17.61 3.19
N HIS A 432 15.17 16.45 2.69
CA HIS A 432 16.15 16.33 1.62
C HIS A 432 15.48 15.80 0.36
N PRO A 433 15.93 16.19 -0.86
CA PRO A 433 15.36 15.73 -2.12
C PRO A 433 15.80 14.28 -2.42
N HIS A 434 15.43 13.34 -1.55
CA HIS A 434 15.70 11.92 -1.71
C HIS A 434 14.51 11.25 -2.39
N TYR A 435 14.74 10.74 -3.60
CA TYR A 435 13.68 10.16 -4.43
C TYR A 435 14.07 8.81 -4.99
N LEU A 436 13.06 7.94 -5.12
CA LEU A 436 13.10 6.76 -5.96
C LEU A 436 12.13 6.99 -7.12
N LEU A 437 12.66 6.94 -8.34
CA LEU A 437 11.96 7.26 -9.58
C LEU A 437 11.90 6.03 -10.47
N TRP A 438 10.76 5.80 -11.11
CA TRP A 438 10.58 4.83 -12.18
C TRP A 438 10.09 5.54 -13.44
N PHE A 439 10.66 5.13 -14.57
CA PHE A 439 10.38 5.71 -15.86
C PHE A 439 9.80 4.65 -16.79
N ARG A 440 8.69 5.01 -17.43
CA ARG A 440 8.12 4.24 -18.53
C ARG A 440 8.34 4.97 -19.85
N PRO A 441 8.73 4.22 -20.91
CA PRO A 441 9.00 4.82 -22.19
C PRO A 441 7.70 5.25 -22.87
N GLU A 442 7.83 6.01 -23.96
CA GLU A 442 6.69 6.32 -24.83
C GLU A 442 6.10 5.04 -25.42
N VAL A 443 4.78 4.91 -25.34
CA VAL A 443 4.00 3.93 -26.06
C VAL A 443 3.21 4.67 -27.13
N VAL A 444 3.80 4.76 -28.31
CA VAL A 444 3.10 5.26 -29.50
C VAL A 444 2.05 4.24 -29.88
N HIS A 445 0.79 4.62 -29.77
CA HIS A 445 -0.33 3.78 -30.16
C HIS A 445 -1.22 4.54 -31.14
N THR A 446 -1.77 3.77 -32.08
CA THR A 446 -2.68 4.31 -33.09
C THR A 446 -4.10 3.92 -32.70
N ILE A 447 -4.98 4.91 -32.66
CA ILE A 447 -6.40 4.73 -32.48
C ILE A 447 -7.04 4.75 -33.86
N ASP A 448 -7.60 3.62 -34.27
CA ASP A 448 -8.43 3.53 -35.46
C ASP A 448 -9.85 3.95 -35.07
N TRP A 449 -10.25 5.16 -35.41
CA TRP A 449 -11.59 5.66 -35.19
C TRP A 449 -12.53 5.26 -36.33
N ALA A 450 -13.77 4.92 -36.00
CA ALA A 450 -14.85 4.67 -36.96
C ALA A 450 -15.45 5.99 -37.48
N GLY A 451 -14.63 6.76 -38.21
CA GLY A 451 -14.90 8.13 -38.66
C GLY A 451 -14.10 9.19 -37.88
N GLN A 452 -13.91 10.37 -38.46
CA GLN A 452 -13.14 11.46 -37.84
C GLN A 452 -13.90 12.08 -36.64
N PRO A 453 -13.33 12.09 -35.40
CA PRO A 453 -14.03 12.55 -34.19
C PRO A 453 -14.47 14.03 -34.20
N GLN A 454 -13.79 14.88 -34.97
CA GLN A 454 -14.00 16.34 -34.98
C GLN A 454 -14.81 16.88 -36.16
N ALA A 455 -15.25 16.05 -37.10
CA ALA A 455 -16.03 16.51 -38.26
C ALA A 455 -17.49 16.81 -37.89
N LYS A 456 -17.74 17.99 -37.30
CA LYS A 456 -19.06 18.61 -37.21
C LYS A 456 -19.10 19.81 -38.16
N ASP A 457 -19.68 19.63 -39.34
CA ASP A 457 -19.87 20.74 -40.27
C ASP A 457 -21.19 21.46 -39.97
N GLY A 458 -21.10 22.70 -39.47
CA GLY A 458 -22.22 23.65 -39.43
C GLY A 458 -22.56 24.22 -38.04
N PRO A 459 -22.80 25.54 -37.91
CA PRO A 459 -23.28 26.12 -36.65
C PRO A 459 -24.76 25.78 -36.42
N GLY A 460 -25.06 25.11 -35.31
CA GLY A 460 -26.41 25.10 -34.70
C GLY A 460 -27.37 23.95 -35.03
N GLN A 461 -26.96 22.92 -35.78
CA GLN A 461 -27.76 21.70 -35.98
C GLN A 461 -26.97 20.43 -35.64
N LEU A 462 -27.53 19.58 -34.79
CA LEU A 462 -27.00 18.26 -34.45
C LEU A 462 -27.15 17.30 -35.64
N THR A 463 -26.25 17.37 -36.62
CA THR A 463 -26.18 16.38 -37.68
C THR A 463 -25.30 15.20 -37.24
N PRO A 464 -25.79 13.94 -37.31
CA PRO A 464 -24.92 12.80 -37.11
C PRO A 464 -23.83 12.77 -38.19
N ARG A 465 -22.67 12.18 -37.90
CA ARG A 465 -21.58 12.11 -38.87
C ARG A 465 -22.00 11.37 -40.15
N LEU A 466 -21.42 11.79 -41.27
CA LEU A 466 -21.76 11.30 -42.61
C LEU A 466 -20.90 10.12 -43.06
N SER A 467 -19.68 9.97 -42.53
CA SER A 467 -18.75 8.89 -42.87
C SER A 467 -18.35 8.08 -41.64
N PHE A 468 -18.16 6.79 -41.86
CA PHE A 468 -17.66 5.79 -40.91
C PHE A 468 -16.36 5.16 -41.42
N ASP A 469 -15.68 5.81 -42.36
CA ASP A 469 -14.39 5.36 -42.87
C ASP A 469 -13.35 5.42 -41.76
N THR A 470 -12.43 4.45 -41.73
CA THR A 470 -11.41 4.36 -40.69
C THR A 470 -10.50 5.59 -40.72
N TRP A 471 -10.46 6.35 -39.61
CA TRP A 471 -9.56 7.48 -39.42
C TRP A 471 -8.54 7.12 -38.34
N ARG A 472 -7.25 7.21 -38.66
CA ARG A 472 -6.18 6.84 -37.74
C ARG A 472 -5.63 8.07 -37.03
N GLU A 473 -5.63 8.03 -35.70
CA GLU A 473 -4.96 9.00 -34.85
C GLU A 473 -3.75 8.35 -34.19
N THR A 474 -2.57 8.92 -34.34
CA THR A 474 -1.38 8.44 -33.64
C THR A 474 -1.14 9.30 -32.41
N ILE A 475 -1.25 8.69 -31.23
CA ILE A 475 -1.01 9.35 -29.94
C ILE A 475 0.47 9.21 -29.58
N HIS A 476 1.07 10.34 -29.22
CA HIS A 476 2.48 10.47 -28.83
C HIS A 476 2.61 11.06 -27.43
N GLY A 477 3.73 10.79 -26.78
CA GLY A 477 4.10 11.35 -25.48
C GLY A 477 3.36 10.78 -24.28
N THR A 478 2.82 9.56 -24.41
CA THR A 478 2.13 8.84 -23.34
C THR A 478 2.81 7.50 -23.10
N SER A 479 2.89 7.02 -21.86
CA SER A 479 3.34 5.67 -21.54
C SER A 479 2.18 4.69 -21.34
N ALA A 480 2.50 3.42 -21.06
CA ALA A 480 1.51 2.52 -20.46
C ALA A 480 1.03 3.10 -19.10
N PRO A 481 -0.28 3.05 -18.81
CA PRO A 481 -0.85 3.65 -17.60
C PRO A 481 -0.38 2.92 -16.33
N TRP A 482 -0.12 3.68 -15.27
CA TRP A 482 0.18 3.13 -13.95
C TRP A 482 -1.05 2.45 -13.38
N HIS A 483 -0.89 1.21 -12.97
CA HIS A 483 -1.98 0.43 -12.42
C HIS A 483 -2.19 0.78 -10.94
N ASP A 484 -3.44 0.83 -10.47
CA ASP A 484 -3.76 1.25 -9.10
C ASP A 484 -3.03 0.38 -8.05
N GLY A 485 -2.98 -0.94 -8.26
CA GLY A 485 -2.17 -1.85 -7.45
C GLY A 485 -0.66 -1.55 -7.41
N GLU A 486 -0.06 -0.98 -8.47
CA GLU A 486 1.35 -0.55 -8.46
C GLU A 486 1.54 0.68 -7.57
N ILE A 487 0.60 1.63 -7.64
CA ILE A 487 0.62 2.88 -6.87
C ILE A 487 0.38 2.63 -5.38
N GLU A 488 -0.61 1.78 -5.06
CA GLU A 488 -0.89 1.34 -3.69
C GLU A 488 0.35 0.65 -3.08
N LEU A 489 0.93 -0.32 -3.79
CA LEU A 489 2.10 -1.04 -3.30
C LEU A 489 3.37 -0.19 -3.28
N ALA A 490 3.47 0.86 -4.11
CA ALA A 490 4.57 1.83 -4.03
C ALA A 490 4.51 2.60 -2.71
N THR A 491 3.31 2.94 -2.26
CA THR A 491 3.07 3.59 -0.96
C THR A 491 3.42 2.65 0.20
N GLU A 492 3.04 1.37 0.12
CA GLU A 492 3.43 0.35 1.10
C GLU A 492 4.94 0.15 1.13
N PHE A 493 5.58 0.01 -0.04
CA PHE A 493 7.03 -0.13 -0.18
C PHE A 493 7.78 1.02 0.47
N ARG A 494 7.35 2.27 0.22
CA ARG A 494 7.90 3.46 0.87
C ARG A 494 7.84 3.35 2.39
N SER A 495 6.68 2.96 2.92
CA SER A 495 6.46 2.87 4.37
C SER A 495 7.36 1.82 5.01
N ALA A 496 7.52 0.67 4.36
CA ALA A 496 8.45 -0.38 4.79
C ALA A 496 9.92 0.08 4.71
N LEU A 497 10.30 0.79 3.65
CA LEU A 497 11.66 1.33 3.49
C LEU A 497 11.99 2.33 4.59
N LEU A 498 11.05 3.24 4.93
CA LEU A 498 11.23 4.17 6.04
C LEU A 498 11.39 3.46 7.38
N GLY A 499 10.63 2.38 7.62
CA GLY A 499 10.81 1.53 8.81
C GLY A 499 12.23 0.97 8.92
N ILE A 500 12.78 0.41 7.83
CA ILE A 500 14.15 -0.12 7.79
C ILE A 500 15.19 0.98 8.04
N VAL A 501 14.99 2.16 7.44
CA VAL A 501 15.91 3.30 7.63
C VAL A 501 15.88 3.81 9.07
N LEU A 502 14.71 3.89 9.69
CA LEU A 502 14.56 4.30 11.09
C LEU A 502 15.21 3.29 12.06
N GLU A 503 14.96 1.99 11.87
CA GLU A 503 15.57 0.94 12.69
C GLU A 503 17.10 0.98 12.62
N ARG A 504 17.66 1.19 11.42
CA ARG A 504 19.12 1.35 11.26
C ARG A 504 19.63 2.64 11.90
N ALA A 505 18.88 3.74 11.82
CA ALA A 505 19.26 4.99 12.46
C ALA A 505 19.30 4.85 13.99
N GLU A 506 18.34 4.13 14.58
CA GLU A 506 18.33 3.80 16.02
C GLU A 506 19.54 2.95 16.42
N GLN A 507 19.83 1.86 15.69
CA GLN A 507 21.01 1.02 15.93
C GLN A 507 22.33 1.81 15.83
N MET A 508 22.44 2.71 14.84
CA MET A 508 23.63 3.58 14.71
C MET A 508 23.76 4.57 15.86
N ALA A 509 22.64 5.10 16.37
CA ALA A 509 22.64 6.02 17.51
C ALA A 509 23.09 5.31 18.80
N GLU A 510 22.61 4.08 19.04
CA GLU A 510 23.04 3.25 20.17
C GLU A 510 24.55 2.97 20.12
N LEU A 511 25.05 2.53 18.97
CA LEU A 511 26.49 2.25 18.80
C LEU A 511 27.35 3.50 18.97
N ALA A 512 26.89 4.65 18.47
CA ALA A 512 27.59 5.93 18.64
C ALA A 512 27.63 6.35 20.12
N GLU A 513 26.57 6.09 20.88
CA GLU A 513 26.55 6.36 22.32
C GLU A 513 27.52 5.45 23.08
N GLU A 514 27.54 4.15 22.78
CA GLU A 514 28.50 3.20 23.36
C GLU A 514 29.95 3.59 23.05
N LEU A 515 30.24 3.95 21.80
CA LEU A 515 31.55 4.43 21.39
C LEU A 515 31.94 5.71 22.14
N GLY A 516 30.99 6.64 22.30
CA GLY A 516 31.19 7.87 23.06
C GLY A 516 31.50 7.63 24.54
N ARG A 517 30.87 6.63 25.17
CA ARG A 517 31.17 6.20 26.55
C ARG A 517 32.56 5.58 26.65
N ALA A 518 32.89 4.63 25.76
CA ALA A 518 34.19 3.97 25.73
C ALA A 518 35.35 4.95 25.52
N ASN A 519 35.19 5.94 24.64
CA ASN A 519 36.21 6.96 24.39
C ASN A 519 36.47 7.83 25.63
N LYS A 520 35.42 8.25 26.35
CA LYS A 520 35.56 9.02 27.61
C LYS A 520 36.28 8.23 28.70
N GLU A 521 35.99 6.93 28.84
CA GLU A 521 36.70 6.06 29.78
C GLU A 521 38.18 5.94 29.43
N LEU A 522 38.50 5.79 28.14
CA LEU A 522 39.87 5.73 27.66
C LEU A 522 40.63 7.04 27.93
N GLU A 523 40.03 8.19 27.66
CA GLU A 523 40.64 9.50 27.91
C GLU A 523 40.95 9.71 29.41
N ALA A 524 39.99 9.38 30.28
CA ALA A 524 40.19 9.46 31.74
C ALA A 524 41.31 8.52 32.21
N PHE A 525 41.39 7.31 31.64
CA PHE A 525 42.45 6.35 31.92
C PHE A 525 43.83 6.87 31.48
N SER A 526 43.97 7.34 30.23
CA SER A 526 45.24 7.84 29.69
C SER A 526 45.77 9.06 30.44
N TYR A 527 44.87 9.97 30.88
CA TYR A 527 45.24 11.14 31.67
C TYR A 527 45.81 10.75 33.05
N SER A 528 45.12 9.86 33.78
CA SER A 528 45.55 9.44 35.12
C SER A 528 46.91 8.76 35.10
N VAL A 529 47.13 7.83 34.17
CA VAL A 529 48.41 7.09 34.06
C VAL A 529 49.58 8.05 33.80
N SER A 530 49.40 9.00 32.89
CA SER A 530 50.45 9.96 32.52
C SER A 530 50.82 10.89 33.67
N HIS A 531 49.84 11.33 34.45
CA HIS A 531 50.06 12.19 35.61
C HIS A 531 50.86 11.46 36.71
N ASP A 532 50.47 10.22 37.02
CA ASP A 532 50.98 9.52 38.19
C ASP A 532 52.35 8.87 37.96
N LEU A 533 52.70 8.56 36.71
CA LEU A 533 54.07 8.19 36.34
C LEU A 533 55.03 9.40 36.31
N ARG A 534 54.52 10.62 36.11
CA ARG A 534 55.35 11.84 36.03
C ARG A 534 56.00 12.19 37.36
N ALA A 535 55.33 11.95 38.48
CA ALA A 535 55.83 12.25 39.82
C ALA A 535 57.12 11.45 40.19
N PRO A 536 57.15 10.10 40.11
CA PRO A 536 58.37 9.35 40.41
C PRO A 536 59.48 9.63 39.39
N LEU A 537 59.16 9.84 38.12
CA LEU A 537 60.16 10.22 37.10
C LEU A 537 60.82 11.57 37.42
N ARG A 538 60.03 12.57 37.85
CA ARG A 538 60.55 13.87 38.29
C ARG A 538 61.46 13.74 39.51
N HIS A 539 61.12 12.87 40.45
CA HIS A 539 61.98 12.61 41.62
C HIS A 539 63.29 11.94 41.23
N ILE A 540 63.26 10.97 40.32
CA ILE A 540 64.49 10.32 39.80
C ILE A 540 65.41 11.35 39.17
N VAL A 541 64.88 12.22 38.29
CA VAL A 541 65.65 13.27 37.64
C VAL A 541 66.20 14.26 38.67
N GLY A 542 65.35 14.84 39.52
CA GLY A 542 65.77 15.85 40.49
C GLY A 542 66.79 15.35 41.51
N PHE A 543 66.66 14.12 42.02
CA PHE A 543 67.68 13.56 42.91
C PHE A 543 68.95 13.15 42.17
N SER A 544 68.89 12.83 40.87
CA SER A 544 70.07 12.59 40.04
C SER A 544 70.83 13.88 39.78
N ASP A 545 70.13 14.98 39.48
CA ASP A 545 70.71 16.31 39.30
C ASP A 545 71.41 16.79 40.59
N LEU A 546 70.74 16.67 41.73
CA LEU A 546 71.35 16.98 43.04
C LEU A 546 72.59 16.12 43.35
N LEU A 547 72.64 14.89 42.84
CA LEU A 547 73.78 13.99 43.00
C LEU A 547 74.97 14.41 42.10
N LEU A 548 74.68 14.91 40.90
CA LEU A 548 75.66 15.51 40.00
C LEU A 548 76.22 16.83 40.57
N GLU A 549 75.37 17.69 41.14
CA GLU A 549 75.78 18.96 41.77
C GLU A 549 76.63 18.76 43.04
N THR A 550 76.44 17.65 43.75
CA THR A 550 77.25 17.29 44.94
C THR A 550 78.49 16.43 44.61
N ALA A 551 78.80 16.24 43.33
CA ALA A 551 79.99 15.52 42.88
C ALA A 551 81.26 16.34 43.16
N GLY A 552 81.84 16.14 44.35
CA GLY A 552 83.05 16.82 44.82
C GLY A 552 83.09 17.07 46.34
N THR A 553 81.94 16.95 47.03
CA THR A 553 81.86 17.09 48.49
C THR A 553 82.06 15.75 49.21
N GLU A 554 82.77 15.72 50.36
CA GLU A 554 83.05 14.50 51.15
C GLU A 554 81.85 13.93 51.92
N ASP A 555 80.64 14.49 51.76
CA ASP A 555 79.44 14.04 52.46
C ASP A 555 78.86 12.74 51.82
N GLN A 556 79.43 11.61 52.24
CA GLN A 556 79.02 10.25 51.87
C GLN A 556 77.56 9.95 52.25
N GLU A 557 77.06 10.49 53.37
CA GLU A 557 75.70 10.20 53.83
C GLU A 557 74.64 10.84 52.92
N LYS A 558 74.88 12.09 52.49
CA LYS A 558 73.97 12.81 51.61
C LYS A 558 73.84 12.17 50.22
N ARG A 559 74.96 11.72 49.64
CA ARG A 559 74.96 10.95 48.36
C ARG A 559 74.22 9.63 48.48
N ARG A 560 74.43 8.90 49.59
CA ARG A 560 73.73 7.64 49.85
C ARG A 560 72.23 7.84 50.02
N ARG A 561 71.80 8.97 50.59
CA ARG A 561 70.38 9.36 50.70
C ARG A 561 69.77 9.67 49.33
N PHE A 562 70.47 10.39 48.45
CA PHE A 562 69.99 10.66 47.09
C PHE A 562 69.87 9.39 46.24
N LEU A 563 70.87 8.50 46.27
CA LEU A 563 70.78 7.18 45.61
C LEU A 563 69.62 6.35 46.14
N LYS A 564 69.38 6.38 47.46
CA LYS A 564 68.23 5.69 48.07
C LYS A 564 66.90 6.25 47.54
N ASN A 565 66.74 7.57 47.48
CA ASN A 565 65.52 8.19 46.96
C ASN A 565 65.28 7.91 45.47
N ILE A 566 66.33 7.88 44.65
CA ILE A 566 66.25 7.47 43.23
C ILE A 566 65.78 6.03 43.12
N LYS A 567 66.41 5.12 43.89
CA LYS A 567 66.05 3.70 43.92
C LYS A 567 64.61 3.47 44.36
N ASP A 568 64.16 4.19 45.38
CA ASP A 568 62.80 4.09 45.91
C ASP A 568 61.78 4.67 44.91
N SER A 569 62.12 5.76 44.22
CA SER A 569 61.27 6.34 43.16
C SER A 569 61.18 5.44 41.92
N ALA A 570 62.27 4.78 41.52
CA ALA A 570 62.29 3.82 40.42
C ALA A 570 61.49 2.54 40.75
N ARG A 571 61.59 2.04 42.00
CA ARG A 571 60.77 0.92 42.48
C ARG A 571 59.29 1.29 42.51
N LEU A 572 58.96 2.51 42.94
CA LEU A 572 57.59 3.01 42.92
C LEU A 572 57.04 3.08 41.48
N ALA A 573 57.81 3.61 40.53
CA ALA A 573 57.42 3.64 39.12
C ALA A 573 57.20 2.23 38.54
N GLY A 574 58.11 1.29 38.81
CA GLY A 574 57.96 -0.12 38.38
C GLY A 574 56.70 -0.76 38.96
N LYS A 575 56.45 -0.59 40.27
CA LYS A 575 55.23 -1.10 40.91
C LYS A 575 53.95 -0.48 40.33
N LEU A 576 53.96 0.82 40.01
CA LEU A 576 52.81 1.46 39.37
C LEU A 576 52.53 0.88 37.97
N VAL A 577 53.57 0.57 37.20
CA VAL A 577 53.44 -0.08 35.89
C VAL A 577 52.91 -1.51 36.02
N ASP A 578 53.44 -2.30 36.95
CA ASP A 578 52.98 -3.67 37.19
C ASP A 578 51.52 -3.71 37.67
N ASP A 579 51.16 -2.84 38.62
CA ASP A 579 49.78 -2.72 39.13
C ASP A 579 48.82 -2.26 38.02
N LEU A 580 49.27 -1.37 37.11
CA LEU A 580 48.49 -0.90 35.96
C LEU A 580 48.28 -2.00 34.91
N LEU A 581 49.33 -2.76 34.61
CA LEU A 581 49.26 -3.90 33.69
C LEU A 581 48.30 -4.97 34.24
N SER A 582 48.37 -5.24 35.54
CA SER A 582 47.46 -6.15 36.24
C SER A 582 46.00 -5.68 36.13
N PHE A 583 45.73 -4.39 36.40
CA PHE A 583 44.39 -3.80 36.25
C PHE A 583 43.84 -3.92 34.81
N SER A 584 44.68 -3.65 33.80
CA SER A 584 44.29 -3.76 32.38
C SER A 584 43.97 -5.20 31.97
N GLN A 585 44.81 -6.16 32.39
CA GLN A 585 44.61 -7.59 32.11
C GLN A 585 43.38 -8.16 32.81
N MET A 586 43.08 -7.70 34.04
CA MET A 586 41.88 -8.12 34.79
C MET A 586 40.57 -7.77 34.08
N GLY A 587 40.55 -6.76 33.22
CA GLY A 587 39.39 -6.44 32.39
C GLY A 587 39.10 -7.47 31.28
N ARG A 588 40.09 -8.26 30.86
CA ARG A 588 40.01 -9.17 29.69
C ARG A 588 40.04 -10.67 30.03
N ALA A 589 40.44 -11.04 31.24
CA ALA A 589 40.58 -12.44 31.64
C ALA A 589 39.23 -13.12 31.93
N ALA A 590 38.89 -14.25 31.32
CA ALA A 590 37.63 -14.96 31.58
C ALA A 590 37.49 -15.39 33.07
N LEU A 591 36.28 -15.30 33.63
CA LEU A 591 35.98 -15.75 35.01
C LEU A 591 35.74 -17.26 35.05
N HIS A 592 36.25 -17.93 36.08
CA HIS A 592 36.05 -19.37 36.30
C HIS A 592 35.38 -19.60 37.67
N PRO A 593 34.06 -19.34 37.79
CA PRO A 593 33.38 -19.38 39.08
C PRO A 593 33.21 -20.82 39.61
N THR A 594 33.84 -21.10 40.76
CA THR A 594 33.73 -22.36 41.49
C THR A 594 33.12 -22.16 42.87
N ARG A 595 32.82 -23.23 43.62
CA ARG A 595 32.44 -23.11 45.04
C ARG A 595 33.68 -22.75 45.85
N VAL A 596 33.61 -21.66 46.61
CA VAL A 596 34.73 -21.11 47.39
C VAL A 596 34.33 -21.03 48.85
N ASP A 597 35.11 -21.67 49.72
CA ASP A 597 35.01 -21.49 51.17
C ASP A 597 35.69 -20.16 51.56
N MET A 598 34.87 -19.17 51.88
CA MET A 598 35.36 -17.83 52.21
C MET A 598 36.13 -17.79 53.54
N ALA A 599 35.82 -18.70 54.47
CA ALA A 599 36.55 -18.78 55.74
C ALA A 599 37.97 -19.31 55.53
N GLU A 600 38.15 -20.32 54.67
CA GLU A 600 39.47 -20.82 54.28
C GLU A 600 40.27 -19.76 53.52
N LEU A 601 39.62 -19.06 52.58
CA LEU A 601 40.27 -18.06 51.74
C LEU A 601 40.74 -16.83 52.55
N VAL A 602 39.93 -16.36 53.52
CA VAL A 602 40.32 -15.29 54.46
C VAL A 602 41.48 -15.74 55.34
N ARG A 603 41.43 -16.96 55.91
CA ARG A 603 42.55 -17.52 56.70
C ARG A 603 43.85 -17.59 55.90
N GLY A 604 43.77 -18.02 54.63
CA GLY A 604 44.91 -18.05 53.72
C GLY A 604 45.50 -16.67 53.43
N CYS A 605 44.66 -15.64 53.29
CA CYS A 605 45.11 -14.25 53.13
C CYS A 605 45.79 -13.73 54.41
N ILE A 606 45.23 -13.99 55.58
CA ILE A 606 45.81 -13.60 56.88
C ILE A 606 47.18 -14.26 57.06
N GLN A 607 47.33 -15.54 56.72
CA GLN A 607 48.63 -16.24 56.81
C GLN A 607 49.68 -15.61 55.91
N LYS A 608 49.32 -15.24 54.67
CA LYS A 608 50.22 -14.52 53.74
C LYS A 608 50.63 -13.16 54.29
N LEU A 609 49.70 -12.41 54.89
CA LEU A 609 49.97 -11.12 55.52
C LEU A 609 50.84 -11.26 56.78
N GLY A 610 50.72 -12.36 57.53
CA GLY A 610 51.49 -12.62 58.75
C GLY A 610 53.01 -12.62 58.58
N LEU A 611 53.52 -12.87 57.37
CA LEU A 611 54.96 -12.82 57.07
C LEU A 611 55.56 -11.41 57.22
N ASP A 612 54.74 -10.37 57.08
CA ASP A 612 55.09 -8.94 57.10
C ASP A 612 54.71 -8.24 58.43
N ILE A 613 54.09 -8.94 59.40
CA ILE A 613 53.47 -8.36 60.61
C ILE A 613 54.25 -8.71 61.90
N ARG A 614 55.49 -9.19 61.80
CA ARG A 614 56.23 -9.91 62.87
C ARG A 614 56.32 -9.22 64.25
N ASP A 615 56.13 -7.91 64.34
CA ASP A 615 56.25 -7.14 65.58
C ASP A 615 54.95 -6.38 65.99
N ARG A 616 53.77 -6.75 65.47
CA ARG A 616 52.49 -6.08 65.76
C ARG A 616 51.45 -7.01 66.41
N ARG A 617 50.70 -6.47 67.38
CA ARG A 617 49.56 -7.16 68.01
C ARG A 617 48.26 -6.85 67.25
N ILE A 618 47.82 -7.80 66.43
CA ILE A 618 46.56 -7.72 65.67
C ILE A 618 45.59 -8.78 66.18
N GLU A 619 44.41 -8.35 66.61
CA GLU A 619 43.29 -9.19 67.03
C GLU A 619 42.33 -9.34 65.84
N TRP A 620 42.20 -10.58 65.36
CA TRP A 620 41.33 -10.95 64.24
C TRP A 620 40.01 -11.50 64.76
N ASP A 621 38.92 -10.81 64.47
CA ASP A 621 37.56 -11.28 64.74
C ASP A 621 36.93 -11.79 63.43
N ILE A 622 36.92 -13.12 63.24
CA ILE A 622 36.39 -13.74 62.02
C ILE A 622 35.03 -14.37 62.36
N GLY A 623 33.96 -13.74 61.88
CA GLY A 623 32.61 -14.26 62.00
C GLY A 623 32.36 -15.51 61.15
N LYS A 624 31.13 -16.02 61.16
CA LYS A 624 30.73 -17.17 60.32
C LYS A 624 30.64 -16.72 58.85
N LEU A 625 31.56 -17.19 58.01
CA LEU A 625 31.60 -16.87 56.57
C LEU A 625 31.01 -18.01 55.73
N PRO A 626 30.13 -17.74 54.76
CA PRO A 626 29.48 -18.76 53.96
C PRO A 626 30.33 -19.22 52.76
N ILE A 627 29.89 -20.32 52.13
CA ILE A 627 30.43 -20.79 50.84
C ILE A 627 29.71 -20.06 49.71
N VAL A 628 30.46 -19.38 48.84
CA VAL A 628 29.91 -18.64 47.69
C VAL A 628 30.35 -19.26 46.36
N ARG A 629 29.67 -18.94 45.27
CA ARG A 629 30.17 -19.23 43.92
C ARG A 629 30.91 -18.00 43.41
N ALA A 630 32.20 -18.13 43.12
CA ALA A 630 33.03 -17.05 42.58
C ALA A 630 34.35 -17.58 42.01
N ASP A 631 35.10 -16.77 41.28
CA ASP A 631 36.46 -17.12 40.87
C ASP A 631 37.41 -17.01 42.09
N PRO A 632 38.00 -18.12 42.54
CA PRO A 632 38.80 -18.13 43.77
C PRO A 632 40.04 -17.24 43.68
N THR A 633 40.63 -17.09 42.48
CA THR A 633 41.85 -16.29 42.29
C THR A 633 41.53 -14.81 42.43
N PHE A 634 40.45 -14.36 41.79
CA PHE A 634 40.06 -12.95 41.84
C PHE A 634 39.49 -12.56 43.20
N VAL A 635 38.64 -13.39 43.81
CA VAL A 635 38.12 -13.09 45.15
C VAL A 635 39.24 -13.10 46.20
N GLN A 636 40.24 -13.99 46.07
CA GLN A 636 41.44 -13.94 46.90
C GLN A 636 42.21 -12.62 46.76
N LEU A 637 42.34 -12.10 45.55
CA LEU A 637 42.99 -10.81 45.31
C LEU A 637 42.18 -9.64 45.91
N ALA A 638 40.86 -9.65 45.77
CA ALA A 638 39.99 -8.65 46.37
C ALA A 638 40.08 -8.65 47.91
N LEU A 639 39.98 -9.83 48.53
CA LEU A 639 40.10 -9.99 49.98
C LEU A 639 41.50 -9.62 50.48
N TYR A 640 42.55 -10.04 49.79
CA TYR A 640 43.92 -9.65 50.15
C TYR A 640 44.10 -8.13 50.13
N ASN A 641 43.59 -7.43 49.11
CA ASN A 641 43.67 -5.97 49.03
C ASN A 641 42.91 -5.27 50.18
N LEU A 642 41.72 -5.76 50.55
CA LEU A 642 40.93 -5.20 51.66
C LEU A 642 41.60 -5.47 53.02
N LEU A 643 42.08 -6.69 53.27
CA LEU A 643 42.75 -7.06 54.51
C LEU A 643 44.11 -6.38 54.65
N ALA A 644 44.88 -6.25 53.56
CA ALA A 644 46.13 -5.50 53.55
C ALA A 644 45.90 -4.02 53.87
N ASN A 645 44.81 -3.43 53.37
CA ASN A 645 44.43 -2.07 53.74
C ASN A 645 44.07 -1.95 55.23
N ALA A 646 43.25 -2.86 55.77
CA ALA A 646 42.90 -2.87 57.18
C ALA A 646 44.14 -2.98 58.09
N VAL A 647 45.08 -3.87 57.76
CA VAL A 647 46.37 -4.01 58.48
C VAL A 647 47.21 -2.73 58.35
N LYS A 648 47.27 -2.14 57.16
CA LYS A 648 48.06 -0.94 56.88
C LYS A 648 47.53 0.27 57.65
N PHE A 649 46.24 0.54 57.60
CA PHE A 649 45.63 1.75 58.20
C PHE A 649 45.43 1.66 59.72
N THR A 650 45.61 0.48 60.31
CA THR A 650 45.72 0.28 61.77
C THR A 650 47.15 0.42 62.30
N GLY A 651 48.12 0.78 61.45
CA GLY A 651 49.55 0.86 61.77
C GLY A 651 49.90 1.70 63.01
N GLY A 652 49.12 2.75 63.31
CA GLY A 652 49.31 3.62 64.46
C GLY A 652 48.63 3.18 65.76
N ARG A 653 48.01 2.00 65.80
CA ARG A 653 47.34 1.45 67.00
C ARG A 653 48.25 0.46 67.72
N GLU A 654 48.25 0.52 69.06
CA GLU A 654 48.95 -0.43 69.92
C GLU A 654 48.34 -1.85 69.82
N VAL A 655 47.00 -1.92 69.73
CA VAL A 655 46.23 -3.13 69.41
C VAL A 655 45.34 -2.83 68.21
N ALA A 656 45.59 -3.51 67.09
CA ALA A 656 44.76 -3.41 65.89
C ALA A 656 43.64 -4.45 65.96
N THR A 657 42.39 -4.03 65.80
CA THR A 657 41.23 -4.93 65.74
C THR A 657 40.69 -4.92 64.32
N ILE A 658 40.67 -6.08 63.68
CA ILE A 658 40.14 -6.25 62.32
C ILE A 658 39.06 -7.33 62.36
N ALA A 659 37.84 -6.96 62.02
CA ALA A 659 36.68 -7.84 62.00
C ALA A 659 36.28 -8.17 60.55
N VAL A 660 36.02 -9.45 60.27
CA VAL A 660 35.49 -9.92 58.99
C VAL A 660 34.18 -10.66 59.24
N SER A 661 33.09 -10.13 58.70
CA SER A 661 31.76 -10.72 58.84
C SER A 661 31.04 -10.80 57.49
N ALA A 662 29.97 -11.58 57.45
CA ALA A 662 29.12 -11.69 56.27
C ALA A 662 27.64 -11.63 56.67
N THR A 663 26.83 -11.00 55.83
CA THR A 663 25.37 -11.02 55.89
C THR A 663 24.84 -11.63 54.60
N GLU A 664 23.83 -12.48 54.71
CA GLU A 664 23.19 -13.11 53.56
C GLU A 664 21.76 -12.58 53.43
N ASP A 665 21.39 -12.19 52.22
CA ASP A 665 20.00 -11.97 51.83
C ASP A 665 19.57 -13.00 50.77
N GLU A 666 18.36 -12.85 50.21
CA GLU A 666 17.81 -13.77 49.21
C GLU A 666 18.57 -13.74 47.87
N ASN A 667 19.25 -12.64 47.54
CA ASN A 667 19.82 -12.35 46.22
C ASN A 667 21.36 -12.29 46.21
N GLU A 668 21.99 -11.82 47.28
CA GLU A 668 23.43 -11.60 47.42
C GLU A 668 23.97 -11.99 48.81
N THR A 669 25.28 -12.20 48.86
CA THR A 669 26.04 -12.33 50.10
C THR A 669 26.94 -11.11 50.22
N VAL A 670 26.80 -10.36 51.31
CA VAL A 670 27.57 -9.16 51.59
C VAL A 670 28.65 -9.47 52.63
N PHE A 671 29.89 -9.12 52.32
CA PHE A 671 31.04 -9.25 53.22
C PHE A 671 31.44 -7.87 53.74
N HIS A 672 31.76 -7.79 55.04
CA HIS A 672 32.20 -6.58 55.71
C HIS A 672 33.59 -6.81 56.32
N ILE A 673 34.53 -5.90 56.04
CA ILE A 673 35.87 -5.85 56.63
C ILE A 673 35.95 -4.53 57.40
N ALA A 674 35.93 -4.60 58.73
CA ALA A 674 35.98 -3.46 59.62
C ALA A 674 37.33 -3.40 60.35
N ASP A 675 37.91 -2.21 60.46
CA ASP A 675 39.14 -1.94 61.20
C ASP A 675 38.97 -0.78 62.18
N ASN A 676 39.81 -0.72 63.23
CA ASN A 676 39.85 0.38 64.21
C ASN A 676 40.93 1.44 63.90
N GLY A 677 41.29 1.57 62.63
CA GLY A 677 42.43 2.35 62.16
C GLY A 677 42.20 3.86 62.12
N ALA A 678 42.87 4.51 61.16
CA ALA A 678 42.86 5.96 61.01
C ALA A 678 41.49 6.52 60.53
N GLY A 679 40.69 5.73 59.82
CA GLY A 679 39.46 6.18 59.17
C GLY A 679 39.68 7.33 58.16
N PHE A 680 38.62 7.77 57.48
CA PHE A 680 38.67 8.86 56.50
C PHE A 680 37.35 9.65 56.46
N ASN A 681 37.39 10.86 55.88
CA ASN A 681 36.19 11.69 55.74
C ASN A 681 35.29 11.14 54.62
N MET A 682 34.02 10.85 54.97
CA MET A 682 32.98 10.36 54.08
C MET A 682 32.63 11.29 52.92
N ASP A 683 32.92 12.59 53.00
CA ASP A 683 32.75 13.53 51.88
C ASP A 683 33.51 13.09 50.62
N TYR A 684 34.60 12.34 50.79
CA TYR A 684 35.46 11.86 49.70
C TYR A 684 35.25 10.38 49.34
N VAL A 685 34.24 9.71 49.91
CA VAL A 685 33.98 8.27 49.68
C VAL A 685 33.77 7.93 48.21
N HIS A 686 33.18 8.84 47.44
CA HIS A 686 32.92 8.68 46.00
C HIS A 686 34.20 8.54 45.16
N LYS A 687 35.37 8.93 45.69
CA LYS A 687 36.67 8.78 45.02
C LYS A 687 37.40 7.50 45.38
N LEU A 688 36.98 6.78 46.43
CA LEU A 688 37.78 5.74 47.07
C LEU A 688 38.08 4.51 46.19
N PHE A 689 37.17 4.16 45.28
CA PHE A 689 37.32 3.02 44.37
C PHE A 689 37.81 3.41 42.97
N GLY A 690 38.21 4.67 42.77
CA GLY A 690 38.82 5.12 41.52
C GLY A 690 40.29 4.69 41.43
N VAL A 691 40.80 4.55 40.21
CA VAL A 691 42.22 4.22 39.98
C VAL A 691 43.10 5.37 40.46
N PHE A 692 44.18 5.06 41.17
CA PHE A 692 45.15 6.02 41.73
C PHE A 692 44.59 7.03 42.75
N GLN A 693 43.37 6.83 43.24
CA GLN A 693 42.76 7.71 44.24
C GLN A 693 43.30 7.40 45.64
N ARG A 694 43.66 8.44 46.40
CA ARG A 694 44.22 8.32 47.75
C ARG A 694 43.66 9.39 48.68
N LEU A 695 43.17 8.98 49.84
CA LEU A 695 42.62 9.88 50.86
C LEU A 695 43.61 10.20 52.00
N HIS A 696 44.74 9.50 52.06
CA HIS A 696 45.83 9.73 53.01
C HIS A 696 47.14 10.07 52.30
N ARG A 697 47.99 10.85 52.97
CA ARG A 697 49.30 11.25 52.45
C ARG A 697 50.23 10.04 52.36
N MET A 698 51.17 10.11 51.42
CA MET A 698 52.11 9.03 51.14
C MET A 698 53.11 8.76 52.26
N GLU A 699 53.43 9.81 53.00
CA GLU A 699 54.34 9.79 54.15
C GLU A 699 53.73 9.02 55.33
N ASP A 700 52.41 9.09 55.50
CA ASP A 700 51.70 8.40 56.58
C ASP A 700 51.38 6.95 56.21
N PHE A 701 51.03 6.69 54.94
CA PHE A 701 50.53 5.39 54.49
C PHE A 701 50.95 5.04 53.03
N PRO A 702 51.96 4.17 52.82
CA PRO A 702 52.50 3.86 51.49
C PRO A 702 51.55 3.02 50.63
N GLY A 703 51.34 3.35 49.35
CA GLY A 703 50.49 2.58 48.43
C GLY A 703 50.30 3.25 47.06
N THR A 704 49.93 2.45 46.05
CA THR A 704 49.77 2.87 44.65
C THR A 704 48.38 3.43 44.32
N GLY A 705 47.37 3.20 45.17
CA GLY A 705 46.00 3.67 44.92
C GLY A 705 45.21 2.83 43.92
N ILE A 706 45.76 1.72 43.43
CA ILE A 706 45.08 0.80 42.48
C ILE A 706 44.30 -0.30 43.21
N GLY A 707 44.71 -0.68 44.42
CA GLY A 707 44.18 -1.86 45.12
C GLY A 707 42.65 -1.87 45.30
N LEU A 708 42.03 -0.73 45.63
CA LEU A 708 40.57 -0.64 45.79
C LEU A 708 39.84 -0.58 44.43
N ALA A 709 40.46 -0.04 43.39
CA ALA A 709 39.94 -0.13 42.03
C ALA A 709 39.94 -1.58 41.51
N ASN A 710 40.96 -2.37 41.85
CA ASN A 710 40.97 -3.82 41.60
C ASN A 710 39.82 -4.52 42.33
N VAL A 711 39.57 -4.21 43.61
CA VAL A 711 38.44 -4.77 44.37
C VAL A 711 37.11 -4.46 43.66
N ARG A 712 36.88 -3.20 43.28
CA ARG A 712 35.68 -2.79 42.57
C ARG A 712 35.51 -3.55 41.25
N ARG A 713 36.55 -3.59 40.42
CA ARG A 713 36.51 -4.27 39.11
C ARG A 713 36.23 -5.77 39.26
N ILE A 714 36.85 -6.43 40.23
CA ILE A 714 36.63 -7.85 40.50
C ILE A 714 35.18 -8.09 40.91
N VAL A 715 34.66 -7.30 41.84
CA VAL A 715 33.30 -7.45 42.37
C VAL A 715 32.24 -7.14 41.31
N GLU A 716 32.40 -6.08 40.52
CA GLU A 716 31.50 -5.73 39.41
C GLU A 716 31.48 -6.83 38.34
N ARG A 717 32.62 -7.46 38.03
CA ARG A 717 32.68 -8.59 37.10
C ARG A 717 31.97 -9.84 37.61
N HIS A 718 31.83 -9.98 38.93
CA HIS A 718 31.02 -11.04 39.54
C HIS A 718 29.55 -10.62 39.69
N GLY A 719 29.14 -9.45 39.19
CA GLY A 719 27.78 -8.92 39.28
C GLY A 719 27.43 -8.28 40.63
N GLY A 720 28.43 -7.99 41.46
CA GLY A 720 28.25 -7.40 42.79
C GLY A 720 28.55 -5.90 42.86
N ARG A 721 28.49 -5.33 44.07
CA ARG A 721 28.79 -3.90 44.35
C ARG A 721 29.73 -3.72 45.54
N VAL A 722 30.41 -2.58 45.61
CA VAL A 722 31.34 -2.21 46.70
C VAL A 722 30.99 -0.86 47.31
N TRP A 723 31.17 -0.71 48.62
CA TRP A 723 30.99 0.55 49.33
C TRP A 723 31.83 0.59 50.60
N ALA A 724 31.92 1.77 51.23
CA ALA A 724 32.67 1.96 52.46
C ALA A 724 31.95 2.92 53.41
N GLN A 725 32.13 2.72 54.70
CA GLN A 725 31.72 3.62 55.78
C GLN A 725 32.93 3.88 56.67
N SER A 726 33.11 5.11 57.16
CA SER A 726 34.25 5.42 58.01
C SER A 726 33.98 6.62 58.89
N THR A 727 34.58 6.60 60.09
CA THR A 727 34.65 7.74 61.00
C THR A 727 36.12 8.05 61.27
N LEU A 728 36.51 9.30 61.08
CA LEU A 728 37.90 9.73 61.24
C LEU A 728 38.39 9.45 62.66
N GLY A 729 39.49 8.71 62.79
CA GLY A 729 40.09 8.33 64.07
C GLY A 729 39.39 7.18 64.79
N GLU A 730 38.35 6.57 64.23
CA GLU A 730 37.64 5.42 64.81
C GLU A 730 37.68 4.18 63.91
N GLY A 731 38.05 4.34 62.63
CA GLY A 731 38.27 3.24 61.70
C GLY A 731 37.38 3.27 60.46
N ALA A 732 37.40 2.19 59.69
CA ALA A 732 36.62 2.07 58.46
C ALA A 732 36.06 0.65 58.27
N THR A 733 34.89 0.58 57.64
CA THR A 733 34.24 -0.65 57.21
C THR A 733 34.09 -0.66 55.70
N PHE A 734 34.82 -1.55 55.03
CA PHE A 734 34.69 -1.80 53.61
C PHE A 734 33.79 -3.00 53.36
N SER A 735 32.83 -2.83 52.45
CA SER A 735 31.84 -3.85 52.17
C SER A 735 31.78 -4.18 50.69
N PHE A 736 31.56 -5.45 50.35
CA PHE A 736 31.31 -5.88 48.99
C PHE A 736 30.27 -6.99 48.93
N SER A 737 29.50 -7.06 47.84
CA SER A 737 28.51 -8.11 47.62
C SER A 737 28.90 -9.08 46.51
N LEU A 738 28.43 -10.32 46.60
CA LEU A 738 28.49 -11.31 45.53
C LEU A 738 27.08 -11.92 45.34
N PRO A 739 26.51 -11.88 44.12
CA PRO A 739 25.19 -12.45 43.85
C PRO A 739 25.21 -13.99 43.96
N LYS A 740 24.10 -14.58 44.42
CA LYS A 740 23.97 -16.05 44.56
C LYS A 740 23.89 -16.77 43.20
N ASN A 741 23.43 -16.07 42.15
CA ASN A 741 23.44 -16.52 40.77
C ASN A 741 24.40 -15.66 39.94
N ILE A 742 25.57 -16.18 39.60
CA ILE A 742 26.46 -15.56 38.60
C ILE A 742 25.93 -15.93 37.22
N ALA A 743 25.42 -14.95 36.46
CA ALA A 743 25.14 -15.13 35.04
C ALA A 743 26.47 -15.32 34.31
N ILE A 744 26.59 -16.44 33.59
CA ILE A 744 27.77 -16.71 32.74
C ILE A 744 27.41 -16.18 31.36
N GLU A 745 27.97 -15.03 30.97
CA GLU A 745 28.07 -14.61 29.57
C GLU A 745 29.33 -15.18 28.93
#